data_AF-A0A1F6GS89-F1
#
_entry.id   AF-A0A1F6GS89-F1
#
_cell.length_a   1.000
_cell.length_b   1.000
_cell.length_c   1.000
_cell.angle_alpha   90.00
_cell.angle_beta   90.00
_cell.angle_gamma   90.00
#
_symmetry.space_group_name_H-M   'P 1'
#
loop_
_entity.id
_entity.type
_entity.pdbx_description
1 polymer ?
#
loop_
_entity_poly.entity_id
_entity_poly.type
_entity_poly.pdbx_seq_one_letter_code
_entity_poly.pdbx_strand_id
1 'polypeptide(L)'
;MRIENQALKRLLSNNPLAETYAKEAFLNMGEQLDEKLADFLYAQILSYSKLTSIKDKIFAARDIGDKLEVAIDLMPGLPFAAAARFKAEGRPGAALRQLQIAALDSGLNRYREAQGFINAFLAAVPFNMTAEAIAQKMDKDSGDESFLPRFFFSELAQIGQGFLRLPTTSKRTELIEYYYLFQATSQIFFQFYFELLLRAPSDLVVNLVDRCFSYLLASLRRFEINHFLQAGHGVSGEQIEFWIEKDAAAARHPTLRKHIFAYVNNYSPILRSGETQQSLTATGQRILQSQMESIRKLSVERLTSLLITLRRYRGKNPVVFILTQFQRGQVDLLEKLEQHLSAKPGAEEVELHKLVTSLTAKVRNRVKPKEGNGPTATLKSYEAQRLQSAQKRLAEMDTSKMLNQFKVGDYLKERLAQLYERARIEGAMTKDKIPGYLAQFADSSSGVFTKKKLTSKELAGFAAETEGLIEEIGVSGGLSAEEVAAKKENVQALTQELAVAETDEQKTEILNQIGGQLMDTNNLAEEKLPPEKKDLLRFEKLKDAQIIPVGLDPKSAVVTVGQFMSFPLGDGPAATPEDWYNYHLSYLHILLDNHKLTQQQLDSIEAGIDRFERCSYKKYFDIFPNDKFDESVLSAVYSLWENNGLVRLKLSQSA
;
A
#
# COMPACT_ATOMS: atom_id res chain seq x y z
N MET A 1 -21.24 -15.42 22.98
CA MET A 1 -21.08 -14.66 21.74
C MET A 1 -21.54 -15.53 20.58
N ARG A 2 -22.60 -15.10 19.90
CA ARG A 2 -23.17 -15.79 18.72
C ARG A 2 -22.15 -15.88 17.57
N ILE A 3 -22.33 -16.84 16.65
CA ILE A 3 -21.35 -17.14 15.58
C ILE A 3 -21.20 -15.94 14.63
N GLU A 4 -22.30 -15.24 14.33
CA GLU A 4 -22.34 -14.02 13.51
C GLU A 4 -21.42 -12.94 14.07
N ASN A 5 -21.46 -12.74 15.39
CA ASN A 5 -20.67 -11.73 16.07
C ASN A 5 -19.20 -12.13 16.20
N GLN A 6 -18.91 -13.42 16.37
CA GLN A 6 -17.53 -13.94 16.29
C GLN A 6 -16.94 -13.72 14.90
N ALA A 7 -17.72 -13.98 13.85
CA ALA A 7 -17.33 -13.71 12.47
C ALA A 7 -17.11 -12.22 12.22
N LEU A 8 -18.03 -11.36 12.66
CA LEU A 8 -17.86 -9.90 12.54
C LEU A 8 -16.60 -9.44 13.27
N LYS A 9 -16.36 -9.90 14.51
CA LYS A 9 -15.15 -9.60 15.27
C LYS A 9 -13.89 -9.97 14.48
N ARG A 10 -13.82 -11.19 13.93
CA ARG A 10 -12.71 -11.66 13.10
C ARG A 10 -12.48 -10.75 11.90
N LEU A 11 -13.55 -10.40 11.19
CA LEU A 11 -13.49 -9.57 9.98
C LEU A 11 -13.09 -8.11 10.27
N LEU A 12 -13.42 -7.59 11.45
CA LEU A 12 -12.99 -6.27 11.90
C LEU A 12 -11.54 -6.25 12.38
N SER A 13 -11.01 -7.35 12.90
CA SER A 13 -9.62 -7.48 13.40
C SER A 13 -8.57 -7.60 12.28
N ASN A 14 -8.66 -6.77 11.25
CA ASN A 14 -7.72 -6.76 10.12
C ASN A 14 -6.48 -5.86 10.35
N ASN A 15 -6.44 -5.14 11.47
CA ASN A 15 -5.30 -4.34 11.88
C ASN A 15 -5.35 -4.07 13.41
N PRO A 16 -4.24 -3.64 14.04
CA PRO A 16 -4.13 -3.54 15.50
C PRO A 16 -5.15 -2.60 16.17
N LEU A 17 -5.47 -1.46 15.54
CA LEU A 17 -6.39 -0.48 16.11
C LEU A 17 -7.84 -1.01 16.06
N ALA A 18 -8.26 -1.49 14.89
CA ALA A 18 -9.57 -2.10 14.74
C ALA A 18 -9.75 -3.34 15.64
N GLU A 19 -8.71 -4.17 15.80
CA GLU A 19 -8.72 -5.32 16.71
C GLU A 19 -8.90 -4.90 18.17
N THR A 20 -8.17 -3.88 18.62
CA THR A 20 -8.28 -3.35 19.99
C THR A 20 -9.72 -2.90 20.27
N TYR A 21 -10.27 -2.06 19.40
CA TYR A 21 -11.63 -1.55 19.55
C TYR A 21 -12.71 -2.63 19.40
N ALA A 22 -12.52 -3.60 18.50
CA ALA A 22 -13.44 -4.73 18.37
C ALA A 22 -13.43 -5.59 19.64
N LYS A 23 -12.25 -5.92 20.19
CA LYS A 23 -12.12 -6.68 21.44
C LYS A 23 -12.84 -5.97 22.59
N GLU A 24 -12.62 -4.67 22.76
CA GLU A 24 -13.29 -3.88 23.79
C GLU A 24 -14.81 -3.79 23.58
N ALA A 25 -15.26 -3.57 22.33
CA ALA A 25 -16.67 -3.51 22.00
C ALA A 25 -17.41 -4.79 22.38
N PHE A 26 -16.91 -5.95 21.93
CA PHE A 26 -17.54 -7.23 22.20
C PHE A 26 -17.42 -7.67 23.66
N LEU A 27 -16.40 -7.22 24.39
CA LEU A 27 -16.29 -7.43 25.84
C LEU A 27 -17.38 -6.68 26.62
N ASN A 28 -17.75 -5.48 26.17
CA ASN A 28 -18.64 -4.56 26.88
C ASN A 28 -20.09 -4.54 26.36
N MET A 29 -20.39 -5.28 25.29
CA MET A 29 -21.69 -5.26 24.59
C MET A 29 -22.85 -5.77 25.46
N GLY A 30 -22.59 -6.78 26.31
CA GLY A 30 -23.62 -7.49 27.07
C GLY A 30 -24.45 -8.44 26.19
N GLU A 31 -25.10 -9.42 26.81
CA GLU A 31 -25.77 -10.54 26.11
C GLU A 31 -26.94 -10.09 25.22
N GLN A 32 -27.78 -9.16 25.71
CA GLN A 32 -28.94 -8.68 24.93
C GLN A 32 -28.54 -7.95 23.65
N LEU A 33 -27.45 -7.19 23.67
CA LEU A 33 -26.98 -6.46 22.50
C LEU A 33 -26.20 -7.38 21.56
N ASP A 34 -25.48 -8.38 22.10
CA ASP A 34 -24.87 -9.48 21.32
C ASP A 34 -25.95 -10.19 20.49
N GLU A 35 -27.07 -10.59 21.10
CA GLU A 35 -28.17 -11.25 20.41
C GLU A 35 -28.79 -10.37 19.32
N LYS A 36 -29.13 -9.12 19.64
CA LYS A 36 -29.71 -8.18 18.66
C LYS A 36 -28.78 -7.89 17.48
N LEU A 37 -27.47 -7.81 17.72
CA LEU A 37 -26.48 -7.62 16.67
C LEU A 37 -26.40 -8.85 15.76
N ALA A 38 -26.39 -10.06 16.33
CA ALA A 38 -26.35 -11.30 15.56
C ALA A 38 -27.60 -11.44 14.68
N ASP A 39 -28.80 -11.19 15.24
CA ASP A 39 -30.07 -11.22 14.50
C ASP A 39 -30.07 -10.20 13.36
N PHE A 40 -29.52 -9.00 13.60
CA PHE A 40 -29.37 -7.98 12.57
C PHE A 40 -28.46 -8.44 11.44
N LEU A 41 -27.27 -8.97 11.76
CA LEU A 41 -26.31 -9.45 10.75
C LEU A 41 -26.91 -10.58 9.91
N TYR A 42 -27.56 -11.54 10.56
CA TYR A 42 -28.23 -12.63 9.87
C TYR A 42 -29.34 -12.12 8.92
N ALA A 43 -30.17 -11.19 9.39
CA ALA A 43 -31.22 -10.57 8.56
C ALA A 43 -30.66 -9.79 7.37
N GLN A 44 -29.51 -9.11 7.53
CA GLN A 44 -28.83 -8.44 6.41
C GLN A 44 -28.30 -9.43 5.39
N ILE A 45 -27.65 -10.53 5.82
CA ILE A 45 -27.17 -11.58 4.91
C ILE A 45 -28.32 -12.17 4.09
N LEU A 46 -29.46 -12.46 4.73
CA LEU A 46 -30.66 -12.91 4.03
C LEU A 46 -31.16 -11.87 3.02
N SER A 47 -31.12 -10.59 3.38
CA SER A 47 -31.53 -9.51 2.49
C SER A 47 -30.59 -9.38 1.27
N TYR A 48 -29.28 -9.44 1.49
CA TYR A 48 -28.29 -9.39 0.40
C TYR A 48 -28.30 -10.61 -0.51
N SER A 49 -28.73 -11.78 -0.01
CA SER A 49 -28.94 -12.97 -0.85
C SER A 49 -30.01 -12.77 -1.93
N LYS A 50 -30.81 -11.69 -1.84
CA LYS A 50 -31.82 -11.32 -2.82
C LYS A 50 -31.29 -10.35 -3.89
N LEU A 51 -30.11 -9.76 -3.68
CA LEU A 51 -29.51 -8.80 -4.61
C LEU A 51 -28.85 -9.52 -5.79
N THR A 52 -29.29 -9.24 -7.01
CA THR A 52 -28.80 -9.95 -8.21
C THR A 52 -27.28 -9.88 -8.38
N SER A 53 -26.65 -8.77 -7.97
CA SER A 53 -25.20 -8.57 -8.10
C SER A 53 -24.35 -9.31 -7.05
N ILE A 54 -24.97 -9.85 -6.00
CA ILE A 54 -24.28 -10.41 -4.82
C ILE A 54 -24.75 -11.84 -4.50
N LYS A 55 -26.00 -12.16 -4.86
CA LYS A 55 -26.70 -13.41 -4.59
C LYS A 55 -25.83 -14.66 -4.77
N ASP A 56 -25.25 -14.84 -5.96
CA ASP A 56 -24.52 -16.06 -6.28
C ASP A 56 -23.27 -16.24 -5.41
N LYS A 57 -22.61 -15.13 -5.04
CA LYS A 57 -21.45 -15.16 -4.14
C LYS A 57 -21.85 -15.52 -2.72
N ILE A 58 -22.98 -15.02 -2.23
CA ILE A 58 -23.51 -15.38 -0.91
C ILE A 58 -23.96 -16.85 -0.87
N PHE A 59 -24.54 -17.37 -1.95
CA PHE A 59 -24.94 -18.78 -2.04
C PHE A 59 -23.75 -19.74 -2.17
N ALA A 60 -22.64 -19.30 -2.78
CA ALA A 60 -21.41 -20.09 -2.88
C ALA A 60 -20.59 -20.14 -1.58
N ALA A 61 -20.81 -19.20 -0.66
CA ALA A 61 -20.11 -19.13 0.62
C ALA A 61 -20.52 -20.28 1.56
N ARG A 62 -19.54 -20.89 2.24
CA ARG A 62 -19.71 -22.17 2.94
C ARG A 62 -20.42 -22.02 4.28
N ASP A 63 -20.05 -20.98 5.04
CA ASP A 63 -20.59 -20.71 6.37
C ASP A 63 -21.01 -19.25 6.54
N ILE A 64 -21.48 -18.91 7.73
CA ILE A 64 -21.94 -17.55 8.05
C ILE A 64 -20.82 -16.51 8.04
N GLY A 65 -19.58 -16.93 8.35
CA GLY A 65 -18.41 -16.07 8.30
C GLY A 65 -18.05 -15.70 6.87
N ASP A 66 -17.99 -16.69 5.98
CA ASP A 66 -17.77 -16.47 4.55
C ASP A 66 -18.87 -15.61 3.93
N LYS A 67 -20.14 -15.84 4.31
CA LYS A 67 -21.28 -15.04 3.84
C LYS A 67 -21.17 -13.58 4.30
N LEU A 68 -20.79 -13.37 5.55
CA LEU A 68 -20.61 -12.04 6.10
C LEU A 68 -19.43 -11.33 5.44
N GLU A 69 -18.35 -12.04 5.15
CA GLU A 69 -17.20 -11.50 4.43
C GLU A 69 -17.58 -10.99 3.04
N VAL A 70 -18.25 -11.83 2.25
CA VAL A 70 -18.79 -11.45 0.93
C VAL A 70 -19.72 -10.24 1.04
N ALA A 71 -20.59 -10.21 2.05
CA ALA A 71 -21.49 -9.09 2.28
C ALA A 71 -20.72 -7.81 2.60
N ILE A 72 -19.71 -7.85 3.47
CA ILE A 72 -18.90 -6.68 3.85
C ILE A 72 -18.09 -6.14 2.66
N ASP A 73 -17.52 -7.02 1.84
CA ASP A 73 -16.73 -6.62 0.66
C ASP A 73 -17.57 -5.93 -0.42
N LEU A 74 -18.83 -6.35 -0.56
CA LEU A 74 -19.73 -5.87 -1.61
C LEU A 74 -20.75 -4.85 -1.13
N MET A 75 -20.96 -4.73 0.18
CA MET A 75 -21.85 -3.76 0.83
C MET A 75 -21.06 -3.08 1.95
N PRO A 76 -20.21 -2.09 1.61
CA PRO A 76 -19.30 -1.48 2.57
C PRO A 76 -20.04 -0.77 3.70
N GLY A 77 -21.32 -0.41 3.53
CA GLY A 77 -22.15 0.20 4.57
C GLY A 77 -22.52 -0.72 5.74
N LEU A 78 -22.46 -2.05 5.57
CA LEU A 78 -22.94 -3.02 6.57
C LEU A 78 -22.29 -2.87 7.96
N PRO A 79 -20.94 -2.88 8.10
CA PRO A 79 -20.32 -2.77 9.43
C PRO A 79 -20.67 -1.46 10.13
N PHE A 80 -20.81 -0.38 9.37
CA PHE A 80 -21.18 0.93 9.89
C PHE A 80 -22.65 0.98 10.34
N ALA A 81 -23.54 0.43 9.52
CA ALA A 81 -24.97 0.35 9.82
C ALA A 81 -25.24 -0.52 11.05
N ALA A 82 -24.51 -1.64 11.19
CA ALA A 82 -24.62 -2.55 12.33
C ALA A 82 -24.39 -1.81 13.67
N ALA A 83 -23.37 -0.96 13.71
CA ALA A 83 -23.04 -0.20 14.91
C ALA A 83 -23.89 1.07 15.10
N ALA A 84 -24.52 1.60 14.04
CA ALA A 84 -25.41 2.76 14.09
C ALA A 84 -26.88 2.41 14.39
N ARG A 85 -27.29 1.16 14.19
CA ARG A 85 -28.69 0.71 14.25
C ARG A 85 -29.29 0.77 15.66
N PHE A 86 -28.48 0.50 16.67
CA PHE A 86 -28.91 0.35 18.05
C PHE A 86 -28.78 1.66 18.83
N LYS A 87 -29.77 1.93 19.68
CA LYS A 87 -29.70 3.01 20.67
C LYS A 87 -29.47 2.39 22.03
N ALA A 88 -28.35 2.72 22.66
CA ALA A 88 -28.07 2.29 24.02
C ALA A 88 -27.28 3.35 24.78
N GLU A 89 -27.54 3.46 26.07
CA GLU A 89 -26.84 4.37 26.98
C GLU A 89 -25.89 3.59 27.91
N GLY A 90 -25.02 4.29 28.62
CA GLY A 90 -24.07 3.67 29.55
C GLY A 90 -23.08 2.74 28.84
N ARG A 91 -22.82 1.56 29.45
CA ARG A 91 -21.82 0.59 28.95
C ARG A 91 -22.13 0.08 27.53
N PRO A 92 -23.37 -0.35 27.20
CA PRO A 92 -23.72 -0.72 25.83
C PRO A 92 -23.53 0.40 24.80
N GLY A 93 -23.76 1.66 25.18
CA GLY A 93 -23.49 2.82 24.32
C GLY A 93 -22.00 2.99 24.01
N ALA A 94 -21.14 2.78 25.01
CA ALA A 94 -19.68 2.77 24.80
C ALA A 94 -19.24 1.61 23.89
N ALA A 95 -19.80 0.41 24.07
CA ALA A 95 -19.52 -0.75 23.21
C ALA A 95 -19.89 -0.50 21.75
N LEU A 96 -21.07 0.11 21.49
CA LEU A 96 -21.48 0.48 20.13
C LEU A 96 -20.54 1.51 19.50
N ARG A 97 -20.08 2.51 20.28
CA ARG A 97 -19.11 3.49 19.83
C ARG A 97 -17.77 2.85 19.48
N GLN A 98 -17.27 1.95 20.33
CA GLN A 98 -16.05 1.17 20.07
C GLN A 98 -16.21 0.31 18.81
N LEU A 99 -17.38 -0.31 18.61
CA LEU A 99 -17.68 -1.07 17.40
C LEU A 99 -17.67 -0.18 16.14
N GLN A 100 -18.21 1.05 16.22
CA GLN A 100 -18.13 2.02 15.13
C GLN A 100 -16.68 2.38 14.79
N ILE A 101 -15.84 2.61 15.80
CA ILE A 101 -14.41 2.90 15.59
C ILE A 101 -13.71 1.70 14.94
N ALA A 102 -13.97 0.48 15.40
CA ALA A 102 -13.43 -0.74 14.81
C ALA A 102 -13.85 -0.91 13.34
N ALA A 103 -15.13 -0.69 13.03
CA ALA A 103 -15.67 -0.72 11.67
C ALA A 103 -15.01 0.32 10.75
N LEU A 104 -14.81 1.54 11.25
CA LEU A 104 -14.15 2.62 10.52
C LEU A 104 -12.71 2.30 10.20
N ASP A 105 -11.96 1.90 11.22
CA ASP A 105 -10.55 1.66 11.05
C ASP A 105 -10.28 0.42 10.17
N SER A 106 -11.09 -0.63 10.34
CA SER A 106 -11.10 -1.78 9.44
C SER A 106 -11.41 -1.35 7.99
N GLY A 107 -12.40 -0.47 7.82
CA GLY A 107 -12.82 0.06 6.53
C GLY A 107 -11.77 0.93 5.83
N LEU A 108 -10.99 1.73 6.57
CA LEU A 108 -9.90 2.54 6.00
C LEU A 108 -8.81 1.68 5.36
N ASN A 109 -8.61 0.46 5.84
CA ASN A 109 -7.68 -0.49 5.22
C ASN A 109 -8.36 -1.25 4.08
N ARG A 110 -9.59 -1.72 4.30
CA ARG A 110 -10.32 -2.61 3.38
C ARG A 110 -10.80 -1.90 2.11
N TYR A 111 -11.26 -0.65 2.21
CA TYR A 111 -12.01 0.01 1.14
C TYR A 111 -11.22 1.00 0.30
N ARG A 112 -9.89 1.03 0.43
CA ARG A 112 -9.05 1.96 -0.34
C ARG A 112 -9.21 1.75 -1.86
N GLU A 113 -9.44 0.51 -2.29
CA GLU A 113 -9.65 0.13 -3.68
C GLU A 113 -10.94 -0.70 -3.85
N ALA A 114 -12.07 -0.18 -3.36
CA ALA A 114 -13.34 -0.92 -3.30
C ALA A 114 -14.05 -1.09 -4.66
N GLN A 115 -13.35 -1.70 -5.63
CA GLN A 115 -13.81 -1.95 -6.99
C GLN A 115 -15.04 -2.87 -7.04
N GLY A 116 -15.12 -3.86 -6.14
CA GLY A 116 -16.22 -4.82 -6.09
C GLY A 116 -17.58 -4.15 -5.92
N PHE A 117 -17.73 -3.32 -4.89
CA PHE A 117 -18.95 -2.56 -4.64
C PHE A 117 -19.25 -1.57 -5.77
N ILE A 118 -18.27 -0.79 -6.23
CA ILE A 118 -18.46 0.21 -7.30
C ILE A 118 -19.02 -0.45 -8.55
N ASN A 119 -18.41 -1.57 -8.97
CA ASN A 119 -18.86 -2.31 -10.15
C ASN A 119 -20.25 -2.91 -9.95
N ALA A 120 -20.53 -3.48 -8.77
CA ALA A 120 -21.85 -4.02 -8.44
C ALA A 120 -22.95 -2.95 -8.43
N PHE A 121 -22.66 -1.76 -7.91
CA PHE A 121 -23.58 -0.62 -7.90
C PHE A 121 -23.90 -0.14 -9.30
N LEU A 122 -22.88 0.06 -10.14
CA LEU A 122 -23.07 0.54 -11.51
C LEU A 122 -23.78 -0.52 -12.38
N ALA A 123 -23.45 -1.80 -12.21
CA ALA A 123 -24.11 -2.90 -12.92
C ALA A 123 -25.60 -3.05 -12.56
N ALA A 124 -25.98 -2.65 -11.34
CA ALA A 124 -27.38 -2.67 -10.90
C ALA A 124 -28.25 -1.62 -11.63
N VAL A 125 -27.65 -0.65 -12.31
CA VAL A 125 -28.35 0.41 -13.06
C VAL A 125 -27.94 0.36 -14.54
N PRO A 126 -28.62 -0.49 -15.35
CA PRO A 126 -28.40 -0.57 -16.78
C PRO A 126 -28.49 0.80 -17.48
N PHE A 127 -27.67 1.01 -18.51
CA PHE A 127 -27.61 2.29 -19.24
C PHE A 127 -28.95 2.74 -19.84
N ASN A 128 -29.84 1.79 -20.17
CA ASN A 128 -31.15 2.04 -20.74
C ASN A 128 -32.27 2.22 -19.70
N MET A 129 -31.96 2.19 -18.40
CA MET A 129 -32.96 2.39 -17.35
C MET A 129 -33.45 3.84 -17.32
N THR A 130 -34.76 4.05 -17.36
CA THR A 130 -35.35 5.40 -17.34
C THR A 130 -35.41 5.98 -15.93
N ALA A 131 -35.63 7.29 -15.82
CA ALA A 131 -35.78 7.97 -14.54
C ALA A 131 -36.99 7.43 -13.74
N GLU A 132 -38.10 7.12 -14.41
CA GLU A 132 -39.29 6.54 -13.79
C GLU A 132 -39.01 5.14 -13.25
N ALA A 133 -38.28 4.30 -14.00
CA ALA A 133 -37.91 2.96 -13.57
C ALA A 133 -37.00 2.99 -12.33
N ILE A 134 -36.04 3.92 -12.28
CA ILE A 134 -35.21 4.15 -11.09
C ILE A 134 -36.08 4.61 -9.92
N ALA A 135 -36.99 5.55 -10.14
CA ALA A 135 -37.87 6.06 -9.08
C ALA A 135 -38.74 4.94 -8.48
N GLN A 136 -39.32 4.09 -9.32
CA GLN A 136 -40.08 2.91 -8.90
C GLN A 136 -39.21 1.93 -8.11
N LYS A 137 -38.02 1.57 -8.61
CA LYS A 137 -37.12 0.62 -7.91
C LYS A 137 -36.55 1.19 -6.60
N MET A 138 -36.46 2.51 -6.48
CA MET A 138 -36.07 3.18 -5.23
C MET A 138 -37.21 3.24 -4.21
N ASP A 139 -38.46 3.04 -4.65
CA ASP A 139 -39.61 2.98 -3.75
C ASP A 139 -39.54 1.72 -2.87
N LYS A 140 -39.88 1.86 -1.60
CA LYS A 140 -39.90 0.76 -0.63
C LYS A 140 -41.06 -0.20 -0.91
N ASP A 141 -42.14 0.31 -1.49
CA ASP A 141 -43.37 -0.46 -1.74
C ASP A 141 -43.35 -1.19 -3.09
N SER A 142 -42.27 -1.03 -3.88
CA SER A 142 -42.13 -1.63 -5.21
C SER A 142 -42.02 -3.16 -5.21
N GLY A 143 -41.80 -3.80 -4.04
CA GLY A 143 -41.60 -5.24 -3.93
C GLY A 143 -40.28 -5.77 -4.52
N ASP A 144 -39.52 -4.96 -5.27
CA ASP A 144 -38.25 -5.36 -5.89
C ASP A 144 -37.11 -5.32 -4.87
N GLU A 145 -36.87 -6.43 -4.18
CA GLU A 145 -35.77 -6.61 -3.22
C GLU A 145 -34.39 -6.81 -3.87
N SER A 146 -34.26 -6.69 -5.19
CA SER A 146 -33.00 -6.94 -5.90
C SER A 146 -32.19 -5.68 -6.23
N PHE A 147 -32.74 -4.48 -6.01
CA PHE A 147 -32.13 -3.22 -6.42
C PHE A 147 -31.10 -2.68 -5.41
N LEU A 148 -29.83 -2.94 -5.67
CA LEU A 148 -28.71 -2.59 -4.79
C LEU A 148 -28.69 -1.11 -4.33
N PRO A 149 -28.88 -0.10 -5.21
CA PRO A 149 -28.85 1.30 -4.78
C PRO A 149 -29.86 1.66 -3.69
N ARG A 150 -31.01 0.97 -3.63
CA ARG A 150 -32.01 1.17 -2.57
C ARG A 150 -31.51 0.66 -1.22
N PHE A 151 -30.88 -0.51 -1.19
CA PHE A 151 -30.30 -1.08 0.02
C PHE A 151 -29.18 -0.19 0.56
N PHE A 152 -28.27 0.20 -0.34
CA PHE A 152 -27.18 1.09 0.02
C PHE A 152 -27.69 2.44 0.55
N PHE A 153 -28.70 3.04 -0.09
CA PHE A 153 -29.35 4.25 0.43
C PHE A 153 -29.91 4.06 1.86
N SER A 154 -30.56 2.93 2.13
CA SER A 154 -31.07 2.62 3.47
C SER A 154 -29.95 2.49 4.51
N GLU A 155 -28.82 1.88 4.16
CA GLU A 155 -27.65 1.80 5.05
C GLU A 155 -27.07 3.18 5.34
N LEU A 156 -26.85 4.00 4.31
CA LEU A 156 -26.35 5.37 4.48
C LEU A 156 -27.30 6.20 5.35
N ALA A 157 -28.61 6.01 5.21
CA ALA A 157 -29.62 6.62 6.07
C ALA A 157 -29.49 6.16 7.54
N GLN A 158 -29.25 4.88 7.79
CA GLN A 158 -29.04 4.35 9.14
C GLN A 158 -27.76 4.91 9.78
N ILE A 159 -26.67 4.98 9.01
CA ILE A 159 -25.41 5.57 9.46
C ILE A 159 -25.60 7.04 9.80
N GLY A 160 -26.25 7.81 8.91
CA GLY A 160 -26.57 9.22 9.15
C GLY A 160 -27.42 9.43 10.41
N GLN A 161 -28.45 8.60 10.60
CA GLN A 161 -29.26 8.58 11.83
C GLN A 161 -28.42 8.28 13.09
N GLY A 162 -27.46 7.36 12.99
CA GLY A 162 -26.51 7.06 14.06
C GLY A 162 -25.75 8.29 14.54
N PHE A 163 -25.19 9.06 13.60
CA PHE A 163 -24.50 10.32 13.92
C PHE A 163 -25.41 11.36 14.57
N LEU A 164 -26.65 11.49 14.10
CA LEU A 164 -27.61 12.44 14.68
C LEU A 164 -28.07 12.06 16.10
N ARG A 165 -27.87 10.80 16.51
CA ARG A 165 -28.25 10.27 17.83
C ARG A 165 -27.10 10.25 18.83
N LEU A 166 -25.86 10.49 18.40
CA LEU A 166 -24.72 10.55 19.31
C LEU A 166 -24.93 11.69 20.32
N PRO A 167 -24.87 11.41 21.64
CA PRO A 167 -25.05 12.43 22.65
C PRO A 167 -23.85 13.36 22.68
N THR A 168 -24.07 14.62 23.04
CA THR A 168 -22.96 15.55 23.25
C THR A 168 -22.18 15.17 24.51
N THR A 169 -20.88 15.49 24.54
CA THR A 169 -19.98 15.13 25.64
C THR A 169 -18.95 16.23 25.86
N SER A 170 -18.53 16.42 27.11
CA SER A 170 -17.41 17.28 27.50
C SER A 170 -16.14 16.49 27.80
N LYS A 171 -16.22 15.14 27.82
CA LYS A 171 -15.08 14.28 28.11
C LYS A 171 -14.13 14.30 26.93
N ARG A 172 -12.87 14.68 27.20
CA ARG A 172 -11.83 14.78 26.18
C ARG A 172 -11.66 13.50 25.35
N THR A 173 -11.63 12.34 25.99
CA THR A 173 -11.44 11.06 25.28
C THR A 173 -12.57 10.79 24.30
N GLU A 174 -13.82 10.97 24.73
CA GLU A 174 -15.00 10.80 23.88
C GLU A 174 -15.05 11.85 22.77
N LEU A 175 -14.62 13.09 23.02
CA LEU A 175 -14.50 14.13 21.99
C LEU A 175 -13.49 13.75 20.90
N ILE A 176 -12.34 13.18 21.27
CA ILE A 176 -11.33 12.67 20.31
C ILE A 176 -11.90 11.49 19.51
N GLU A 177 -12.62 10.57 20.16
CA GLU A 177 -13.31 9.47 19.49
C GLU A 177 -14.37 9.97 18.50
N TYR A 178 -15.21 10.91 18.89
CA TYR A 178 -16.21 11.54 18.01
C TYR A 178 -15.57 12.27 16.84
N TYR A 179 -14.46 12.94 17.07
CA TYR A 179 -13.70 13.59 16.00
C TYR A 179 -13.16 12.56 15.01
N TYR A 180 -12.61 11.44 15.50
CA TYR A 180 -12.18 10.32 14.66
C TYR A 180 -13.35 9.71 13.87
N LEU A 181 -14.48 9.41 14.54
CA LEU A 181 -15.69 8.88 13.91
C LEU A 181 -16.13 9.77 12.74
N PHE A 182 -16.21 11.07 12.98
CA PHE A 182 -16.59 12.05 11.97
C PHE A 182 -15.61 12.07 10.80
N GLN A 183 -14.30 12.24 11.06
CA GLN A 183 -13.30 12.35 10.01
C GLN A 183 -13.18 11.05 9.20
N ALA A 184 -13.09 9.88 9.84
CA ALA A 184 -12.95 8.60 9.15
C ALA A 184 -14.18 8.27 8.29
N THR A 185 -15.40 8.48 8.82
CA THR A 185 -16.64 8.20 8.08
C THR A 185 -16.72 9.08 6.85
N SER A 186 -16.42 10.37 7.04
CA SER A 186 -16.38 11.36 5.99
C SER A 186 -15.44 10.97 4.85
N GLN A 187 -14.21 10.54 5.19
CA GLN A 187 -13.19 10.16 4.21
C GLN A 187 -13.59 8.92 3.41
N ILE A 188 -14.08 7.87 4.07
CA ILE A 188 -14.50 6.61 3.43
C ILE A 188 -15.66 6.86 2.47
N PHE A 189 -16.76 7.45 2.97
CA PHE A 189 -17.98 7.60 2.16
C PHE A 189 -17.84 8.66 1.08
N PHE A 190 -17.03 9.70 1.30
CA PHE A 190 -16.72 10.63 0.22
C PHE A 190 -15.87 10.00 -0.88
N GLN A 191 -14.93 9.11 -0.53
CA GLN A 191 -14.18 8.36 -1.54
C GLN A 191 -15.10 7.48 -2.39
N PHE A 192 -16.07 6.79 -1.77
CA PHE A 192 -17.09 6.04 -2.50
C PHE A 192 -17.93 6.93 -3.42
N TYR A 193 -18.41 8.06 -2.88
CA TYR A 193 -19.16 9.05 -3.63
C TYR A 193 -18.38 9.54 -4.86
N PHE A 194 -17.11 9.90 -4.65
CA PHE A 194 -16.22 10.40 -5.69
C PHE A 194 -15.99 9.36 -6.80
N GLU A 195 -15.63 8.12 -6.44
CA GLU A 195 -15.42 7.06 -7.42
C GLU A 195 -16.68 6.71 -8.23
N LEU A 196 -17.85 6.67 -7.57
CA LEU A 196 -19.13 6.44 -8.25
C LEU A 196 -19.47 7.58 -9.20
N LEU A 197 -19.22 8.83 -8.81
CA LEU A 197 -19.43 10.01 -9.67
C LEU A 197 -18.51 9.98 -10.90
N LEU A 198 -17.25 9.59 -10.73
CA LEU A 198 -16.30 9.47 -11.84
C LEU A 198 -16.74 8.42 -12.87
N ARG A 199 -17.23 7.26 -12.39
CA ARG A 199 -17.49 6.08 -13.22
C ARG A 199 -18.94 5.94 -13.67
N ALA A 200 -19.84 6.78 -13.17
CA ALA A 200 -21.24 6.78 -13.58
C ALA A 200 -21.34 6.86 -15.12
N PRO A 201 -22.13 5.98 -15.77
CA PRO A 201 -22.23 5.96 -17.24
C PRO A 201 -23.14 7.06 -17.79
N SER A 202 -23.98 7.68 -16.96
CA SER A 202 -24.90 8.75 -17.37
C SER A 202 -25.19 9.71 -16.22
N ASP A 203 -25.70 10.91 -16.55
CA ASP A 203 -26.08 11.92 -15.55
C ASP A 203 -27.25 11.46 -14.67
N LEU A 204 -28.10 10.56 -15.19
CA LEU A 204 -29.14 9.92 -14.41
C LEU A 204 -28.55 9.10 -13.25
N VAL A 205 -27.46 8.36 -13.51
CA VAL A 205 -26.76 7.59 -12.46
C VAL A 205 -26.05 8.53 -11.49
N VAL A 206 -25.47 9.64 -11.97
CA VAL A 206 -24.89 10.68 -11.08
C VAL A 206 -25.94 11.22 -10.11
N ASN A 207 -27.14 11.56 -10.60
CA ASN A 207 -28.24 12.04 -9.76
C ASN A 207 -28.70 10.99 -8.73
N LEU A 208 -28.70 9.70 -9.11
CA LEU A 208 -28.98 8.61 -8.18
C LEU A 208 -27.91 8.50 -7.10
N VAL A 209 -26.62 8.60 -7.46
CA VAL A 209 -25.50 8.61 -6.51
C VAL A 209 -25.64 9.79 -5.55
N ASP A 210 -25.86 11.01 -6.05
CA ASP A 210 -26.12 12.20 -5.23
C ASP A 210 -27.27 11.97 -4.24
N ARG A 211 -28.39 11.40 -4.72
CA ARG A 211 -29.55 11.06 -3.89
C ARG A 211 -29.16 10.07 -2.77
N CYS A 212 -28.41 9.01 -3.09
CA CYS A 212 -27.98 8.01 -2.13
C CYS A 212 -27.15 8.62 -0.98
N PHE A 213 -26.20 9.50 -1.31
CA PHE A 213 -25.27 10.08 -0.32
C PHE A 213 -25.80 11.31 0.41
N SER A 214 -26.76 12.03 -0.18
CA SER A 214 -27.27 13.32 0.32
C SER A 214 -27.58 13.34 1.81
N TYR A 215 -28.32 12.33 2.29
CA TYR A 215 -28.75 12.25 3.69
C TYR A 215 -27.58 12.04 4.65
N LEU A 216 -26.64 11.15 4.32
CA LEU A 216 -25.46 10.90 5.14
C LEU A 216 -24.59 12.16 5.23
N LEU A 217 -24.29 12.78 4.08
CA LEU A 217 -23.45 13.98 4.04
C LEU A 217 -24.09 15.14 4.82
N ALA A 218 -25.40 15.34 4.70
CA ALA A 218 -26.13 16.33 5.48
C ALA A 218 -26.10 16.02 6.99
N SER A 219 -26.22 14.75 7.36
CA SER A 219 -26.17 14.30 8.76
C SER A 219 -24.78 14.52 9.36
N LEU A 220 -23.72 14.19 8.62
CA LEU A 220 -22.34 14.45 9.03
C LEU A 220 -22.07 15.94 9.20
N ARG A 221 -22.54 16.78 8.27
CA ARG A 221 -22.41 18.24 8.39
C ARG A 221 -23.14 18.77 9.62
N ARG A 222 -24.36 18.29 9.89
CA ARG A 222 -25.11 18.68 11.08
C ARG A 222 -24.41 18.21 12.36
N PHE A 223 -23.83 17.01 12.35
CA PHE A 223 -23.03 16.51 13.45
C PHE A 223 -21.82 17.41 13.73
N GLU A 224 -21.05 17.76 12.70
CA GLU A 224 -19.91 18.68 12.79
C GLU A 224 -20.31 20.05 13.34
N ILE A 225 -21.44 20.60 12.86
CA ILE A 225 -21.98 21.87 13.36
C ILE A 225 -22.28 21.77 14.85
N ASN A 226 -23.04 20.75 15.26
CA ASN A 226 -23.50 20.60 16.64
C ASN A 226 -22.36 20.31 17.63
N HIS A 227 -21.33 19.58 17.20
CA HIS A 227 -20.27 19.09 18.11
C HIS A 227 -19.00 19.94 18.07
N PHE A 228 -18.70 20.60 16.95
CA PHE A 228 -17.39 21.23 16.74
C PHE A 228 -17.43 22.71 16.31
N LEU A 229 -18.53 23.18 15.69
CA LEU A 229 -18.60 24.57 15.18
C LEU A 229 -19.51 25.50 16.00
N GLN A 230 -20.67 25.02 16.44
CA GLN A 230 -21.56 25.76 17.34
C GLN A 230 -21.27 25.30 18.77
N ALA A 231 -20.33 25.99 19.41
CA ALA A 231 -19.86 25.68 20.75
C ALA A 231 -20.97 25.87 21.81
N GLY A 232 -21.86 24.89 21.95
CA GLY A 232 -22.69 24.73 23.15
C GLY A 232 -21.91 24.15 24.34
N HIS A 233 -20.70 23.64 24.10
CA HIS A 233 -19.91 22.85 25.06
C HIS A 233 -18.44 23.31 25.22
N GLY A 234 -18.06 24.48 24.66
CA GLY A 234 -16.80 25.14 24.97
C GLY A 234 -15.51 24.57 24.34
N VAL A 235 -15.59 23.57 23.46
CA VAL A 235 -14.42 22.97 22.78
C VAL A 235 -14.61 23.03 21.26
N SER A 236 -13.70 23.69 20.55
CA SER A 236 -13.72 23.75 19.08
C SER A 236 -13.00 22.55 18.44
N GLY A 237 -13.27 22.28 17.17
CA GLY A 237 -12.51 21.29 16.38
C GLY A 237 -11.00 21.56 16.39
N GLU A 238 -10.60 22.83 16.28
CA GLU A 238 -9.19 23.26 16.35
C GLU A 238 -8.54 22.91 17.71
N GLN A 239 -9.31 23.01 18.80
CA GLN A 239 -8.82 22.65 20.13
C GLN A 239 -8.63 21.13 20.27
N ILE A 240 -9.49 20.33 19.64
CA ILE A 240 -9.34 18.87 19.58
C ILE A 240 -8.11 18.49 18.76
N GLU A 241 -7.93 19.11 17.58
CA GLU A 241 -6.73 18.93 16.74
C GLU A 241 -5.46 19.28 17.50
N PHE A 242 -5.46 20.39 18.23
CA PHE A 242 -4.34 20.77 19.08
C PHE A 242 -4.03 19.73 20.16
N TRP A 243 -5.04 19.11 20.78
CA TRP A 243 -4.82 18.03 21.75
C TRP A 243 -4.19 16.79 21.09
N ILE A 244 -4.65 16.44 19.90
CA ILE A 244 -4.11 15.32 19.11
C ILE A 244 -2.66 15.62 18.70
N GLU A 245 -2.36 16.84 18.26
CA GLU A 245 -1.04 17.24 17.80
C GLU A 245 -0.01 17.31 18.92
N LYS A 246 -0.41 17.78 20.11
CA LYS A 246 0.48 17.86 21.26
C LYS A 246 0.91 16.50 21.80
N ASP A 247 0.06 15.48 21.67
CA ASP A 247 0.26 14.07 22.09
C ASP A 247 0.99 13.90 23.45
N ALA A 248 0.82 14.86 24.37
CA ALA A 248 1.57 14.91 25.63
C ALA A 248 1.03 13.86 26.62
N ALA A 249 1.93 13.18 27.36
CA ALA A 249 1.60 12.05 28.23
C ALA A 249 0.37 12.26 29.14
N ALA A 250 0.19 13.46 29.71
CA ALA A 250 -0.91 13.78 30.61
C ALA A 250 -2.27 14.08 29.91
N ALA A 251 -2.27 14.28 28.59
CA ALA A 251 -3.44 14.74 27.84
C ALA A 251 -3.84 13.81 26.68
N ARG A 252 -3.00 12.82 26.40
CA ARG A 252 -3.04 12.02 25.16
C ARG A 252 -4.03 10.86 25.26
N HIS A 253 -4.87 10.67 24.24
CA HIS A 253 -5.83 9.55 24.17
C HIS A 253 -5.07 8.20 24.16
N PRO A 254 -5.48 7.14 24.88
CA PRO A 254 -4.69 5.90 24.99
C PRO A 254 -4.36 5.27 23.62
N THR A 255 -5.35 5.20 22.73
CA THR A 255 -5.26 4.52 21.43
C THR A 255 -5.19 5.46 20.22
N LEU A 256 -6.13 6.42 20.09
CA LEU A 256 -6.20 7.37 18.97
C LEU A 256 -5.14 8.48 19.04
N ARG A 257 -3.94 8.18 18.53
CA ARG A 257 -2.75 9.05 18.46
C ARG A 257 -2.69 9.89 17.19
N LYS A 258 -1.78 10.87 17.15
CA LYS A 258 -1.51 11.74 15.98
C LYS A 258 -1.35 10.98 14.65
N HIS A 259 -0.60 9.88 14.63
CA HIS A 259 -0.33 9.13 13.39
C HIS A 259 -1.60 8.49 12.80
N ILE A 260 -2.56 8.08 13.65
CA ILE A 260 -3.86 7.55 13.22
C ILE A 260 -4.66 8.63 12.50
N PHE A 261 -4.74 9.85 13.06
CA PHE A 261 -5.41 10.96 12.39
C PHE A 261 -4.72 11.41 11.11
N ALA A 262 -3.38 11.33 11.05
CA ALA A 262 -2.64 11.56 9.82
C ALA A 262 -3.00 10.53 8.74
N TYR A 263 -3.19 9.25 9.11
CA TYR A 263 -3.65 8.21 8.19
C TYR A 263 -5.04 8.53 7.61
N VAL A 264 -6.02 8.86 8.48
CA VAL A 264 -7.37 9.27 8.07
C VAL A 264 -7.32 10.46 7.09
N ASN A 265 -6.55 11.49 7.43
CA ASN A 265 -6.45 12.72 6.63
C ASN A 265 -5.80 12.50 5.25
N ASN A 266 -5.02 11.43 5.08
CA ASN A 266 -4.40 11.07 3.81
C ASN A 266 -5.28 10.16 2.94
N TYR A 267 -6.45 9.72 3.42
CA TYR A 267 -7.31 8.77 2.71
C TYR A 267 -8.00 9.41 1.48
N SER A 268 -8.64 10.59 1.64
CA SER A 268 -9.18 11.40 0.54
C SER A 268 -8.75 12.88 0.69
N PRO A 269 -7.54 13.24 0.23
CA PRO A 269 -6.93 14.55 0.44
C PRO A 269 -7.74 15.75 -0.10
N ILE A 270 -8.64 15.53 -1.06
CA ILE A 270 -9.53 16.57 -1.63
C ILE A 270 -10.52 17.16 -0.63
N LEU A 271 -10.77 16.48 0.51
CA LEU A 271 -11.59 17.00 1.60
C LEU A 271 -10.89 18.01 2.53
N ARG A 272 -9.59 18.27 2.30
CA ARG A 272 -8.79 19.18 3.13
C ARG A 272 -8.97 20.65 2.71
N SER A 273 -8.83 21.56 3.67
CA SER A 273 -8.63 22.98 3.39
C SER A 273 -7.19 23.25 2.94
N GLY A 274 -7.01 24.20 2.03
CA GLY A 274 -5.69 24.55 1.46
C GLY A 274 -4.64 25.00 2.48
N GLU A 275 -5.05 25.42 3.68
CA GLU A 275 -4.16 25.87 4.77
C GLU A 275 -3.42 24.70 5.45
N THR A 276 -3.91 23.46 5.32
CA THR A 276 -3.34 22.28 6.01
C THR A 276 -2.43 21.42 5.13
N GLN A 277 -2.02 21.90 3.94
CA GLN A 277 -1.21 21.13 2.98
C GLN A 277 0.19 20.72 3.49
N GLN A 278 0.72 21.39 4.51
CA GLN A 278 2.08 21.13 5.02
C GLN A 278 2.25 19.75 5.69
N SER A 279 1.18 18.96 5.86
CA SER A 279 1.22 17.64 6.52
C SER A 279 0.78 16.45 5.67
N LEU A 280 0.69 16.58 4.33
CA LEU A 280 0.45 15.40 3.47
C LEU A 280 1.71 14.53 3.39
N THR A 281 1.54 13.23 3.61
CA THR A 281 2.60 12.24 3.36
C THR A 281 2.85 12.10 1.85
N ALA A 282 3.98 11.50 1.46
CA ALA A 282 4.25 11.21 0.04
C ALA A 282 3.11 10.41 -0.62
N THR A 283 2.52 9.46 0.11
CA THR A 283 1.34 8.71 -0.33
C THR A 283 0.12 9.61 -0.48
N GLY A 284 -0.16 10.48 0.50
CA GLY A 284 -1.26 11.45 0.42
C GLY A 284 -1.11 12.42 -0.77
N GLN A 285 0.11 12.84 -1.10
CA GLN A 285 0.37 13.68 -2.27
C GLN A 285 0.09 12.94 -3.59
N ARG A 286 0.48 11.67 -3.69
CA ARG A 286 0.18 10.83 -4.88
C ARG A 286 -1.33 10.62 -5.05
N ILE A 287 -2.05 10.33 -3.97
CA ILE A 287 -3.51 10.19 -4.01
C ILE A 287 -4.16 11.50 -4.46
N LEU A 288 -3.75 12.63 -3.89
CA LEU A 288 -4.24 13.95 -4.29
C LEU A 288 -4.01 14.20 -5.79
N GLN A 289 -2.81 13.89 -6.30
CA GLN A 289 -2.50 14.03 -7.73
C GLN A 289 -3.43 13.18 -8.60
N SER A 290 -3.59 11.89 -8.26
CA SER A 290 -4.49 10.98 -8.96
C SER A 290 -5.95 11.47 -8.96
N GLN A 291 -6.45 11.95 -7.81
CA GLN A 291 -7.81 12.48 -7.70
C GLN A 291 -7.96 13.76 -8.54
N MET A 292 -6.96 14.65 -8.52
CA MET A 292 -6.97 15.87 -9.33
C MET A 292 -6.92 15.56 -10.83
N GLU A 293 -6.18 14.55 -11.28
CA GLU A 293 -6.19 14.11 -12.67
C GLU A 293 -7.56 13.62 -13.12
N SER A 294 -8.25 12.85 -12.28
CA SER A 294 -9.62 12.41 -12.55
C SER A 294 -10.60 13.57 -12.58
N ILE A 295 -10.50 14.51 -11.63
CA ILE A 295 -11.32 15.73 -11.58
C ILE A 295 -11.16 16.57 -12.85
N ARG A 296 -9.92 16.70 -13.36
CA ARG A 296 -9.61 17.44 -14.59
C ARG A 296 -10.21 16.83 -15.85
N LYS A 297 -10.65 15.57 -15.80
CA LYS A 297 -11.29 14.85 -16.91
C LYS A 297 -12.82 14.88 -16.84
N LEU A 298 -13.40 15.44 -15.77
CA LEU A 298 -14.84 15.54 -15.62
C LEU A 298 -15.46 16.52 -16.63
N SER A 299 -16.68 16.23 -17.06
CA SER A 299 -17.51 17.22 -17.75
C SER A 299 -17.88 18.37 -16.81
N VAL A 300 -18.30 19.51 -17.38
CA VAL A 300 -18.66 20.70 -16.61
C VAL A 300 -19.84 20.41 -15.68
N GLU A 301 -20.80 19.60 -16.14
CA GLU A 301 -21.97 19.15 -15.37
C GLU A 301 -21.54 18.34 -14.15
N ARG A 302 -20.70 17.32 -14.35
CA ARG A 302 -20.23 16.46 -13.25
C ARG A 302 -19.33 17.19 -12.28
N LEU A 303 -18.47 18.07 -12.79
CA LEU A 303 -17.67 18.95 -11.95
C LEU A 303 -18.56 19.87 -11.11
N THR A 304 -19.64 20.41 -11.69
CA THR A 304 -20.62 21.21 -10.96
C THR A 304 -21.26 20.42 -9.82
N SER A 305 -21.75 19.21 -10.09
CA SER A 305 -22.35 18.34 -9.05
C SER A 305 -21.36 18.04 -7.92
N LEU A 306 -20.11 17.67 -8.27
CA LEU A 306 -19.06 17.41 -7.28
C LEU A 306 -18.80 18.64 -6.38
N LEU A 307 -18.66 19.83 -6.97
CA LEU A 307 -18.37 21.06 -6.23
C LEU A 307 -19.54 21.49 -5.36
N ILE A 308 -20.78 21.34 -5.83
CA ILE A 308 -21.98 21.61 -5.03
C ILE A 308 -22.06 20.65 -3.85
N THR A 309 -21.90 19.34 -4.07
CA THR A 309 -21.93 18.35 -2.99
C THR A 309 -20.82 18.58 -1.97
N LEU A 310 -19.60 18.84 -2.44
CA LEU A 310 -18.48 19.17 -1.56
C LEU A 310 -18.75 20.45 -0.76
N ARG A 311 -19.39 21.45 -1.36
CA ARG A 311 -19.78 22.69 -0.69
C ARG A 311 -20.82 22.45 0.40
N ARG A 312 -21.88 21.69 0.10
CA ARG A 312 -22.93 21.32 1.07
C ARG A 312 -22.33 20.59 2.27
N TYR A 313 -21.38 19.71 2.01
CA TYR A 313 -20.80 18.82 3.01
C TYR A 313 -19.69 19.50 3.84
N ARG A 314 -18.72 20.20 3.23
CA ARG A 314 -17.54 20.77 3.92
C ARG A 314 -17.40 22.28 3.82
N GLY A 315 -18.35 22.96 3.19
CA GLY A 315 -18.31 24.40 3.00
C GLY A 315 -17.40 24.84 1.85
N LYS A 316 -17.04 26.12 1.87
CA LYS A 316 -16.40 26.80 0.72
C LYS A 316 -14.92 26.42 0.54
N ASN A 317 -14.22 26.06 1.62
CA ASN A 317 -12.75 25.94 1.60
C ASN A 317 -12.24 24.82 0.68
N PRO A 318 -12.77 23.57 0.73
CA PRO A 318 -12.33 22.52 -0.20
C PRO A 318 -12.67 22.82 -1.65
N VAL A 319 -13.80 23.50 -1.91
CA VAL A 319 -14.19 23.95 -3.26
C VAL A 319 -13.19 24.96 -3.82
N VAL A 320 -12.83 25.97 -3.01
CA VAL A 320 -11.80 26.94 -3.40
C VAL A 320 -10.47 26.23 -3.64
N PHE A 321 -10.10 25.27 -2.78
CA PHE A 321 -8.90 24.48 -2.96
C PHE A 321 -8.88 23.77 -4.33
N ILE A 322 -9.91 23.00 -4.68
CA ILE A 322 -10.00 22.32 -5.98
C ILE A 322 -9.94 23.34 -7.13
N LEU A 323 -10.71 24.43 -7.04
CA LEU A 323 -10.74 25.45 -8.10
C LEU A 323 -9.39 26.14 -8.30
N THR A 324 -8.62 26.37 -7.22
CA THR A 324 -7.26 26.94 -7.34
C THR A 324 -6.30 26.01 -8.09
N GLN A 325 -6.52 24.69 -8.08
CA GLN A 325 -5.67 23.75 -8.82
C GLN A 325 -5.85 23.86 -10.34
N PHE A 326 -6.97 24.41 -10.83
CA PHE A 326 -7.17 24.64 -12.27
C PHE A 326 -6.46 25.90 -12.79
N GLN A 327 -6.07 26.83 -11.89
CA GLN A 327 -5.48 28.12 -12.28
C GLN A 327 -4.15 28.01 -13.03
N ARG A 328 -3.43 26.88 -12.92
CA ARG A 328 -2.06 26.71 -13.47
C ARG A 328 -1.98 25.84 -14.73
N GLY A 329 -3.11 25.43 -15.32
CA GLY A 329 -3.05 24.57 -16.52
C GLY A 329 -4.38 24.23 -17.21
N GLN A 330 -5.53 24.69 -16.71
CA GLN A 330 -6.85 24.46 -17.33
C GLN A 330 -7.77 25.67 -17.14
N VAL A 331 -7.31 26.85 -17.55
CA VAL A 331 -8.10 28.09 -17.45
C VAL A 331 -9.41 27.95 -18.24
N ASP A 332 -9.37 27.30 -19.41
CA ASP A 332 -10.54 27.04 -20.25
C ASP A 332 -11.66 26.27 -19.52
N LEU A 333 -11.30 25.34 -18.62
CA LEU A 333 -12.29 24.59 -17.84
C LEU A 333 -12.97 25.49 -16.80
N LEU A 334 -12.23 26.40 -16.18
CA LEU A 334 -12.80 27.41 -15.26
C LEU A 334 -13.73 28.37 -16.00
N GLU A 335 -13.40 28.77 -17.23
CA GLU A 335 -14.25 29.65 -18.04
C GLU A 335 -15.52 28.94 -18.52
N LYS A 336 -15.42 27.69 -18.97
CA LYS A 336 -16.58 26.85 -19.30
C LYS A 336 -17.49 26.63 -18.09
N LEU A 337 -16.89 26.42 -16.91
CA LEU A 337 -17.64 26.30 -15.65
C LEU A 337 -18.36 27.60 -15.29
N GLU A 338 -17.69 28.75 -15.44
CA GLU A 338 -18.29 30.07 -15.22
C GLU A 338 -19.51 30.28 -16.14
N GLN A 339 -19.36 30.04 -17.44
CA GLN A 339 -20.43 30.16 -18.43
C GLN A 339 -21.62 29.25 -18.11
N HIS A 340 -21.36 27.97 -17.83
CA HIS A 340 -22.40 27.01 -17.46
C HIS A 340 -23.19 27.43 -16.21
N LEU A 341 -22.50 27.92 -15.18
CA LEU A 341 -23.14 28.34 -13.94
C LEU A 341 -23.93 29.65 -14.09
N SER A 342 -23.49 30.56 -14.96
CA SER A 342 -24.21 31.81 -15.25
C SER A 342 -25.59 31.58 -15.88
N ALA A 343 -25.78 30.45 -16.56
CA ALA A 343 -27.04 30.07 -17.19
C ALA A 343 -28.00 29.34 -16.23
N LYS A 344 -27.59 29.05 -14.99
CA LYS A 344 -28.40 28.28 -14.02
C LYS A 344 -28.95 29.18 -12.89
N PRO A 345 -30.28 29.19 -12.65
CA PRO A 345 -30.89 30.07 -11.65
C PRO A 345 -30.90 29.49 -10.22
N GLY A 346 -30.36 28.29 -10.00
CA GLY A 346 -30.40 27.65 -8.68
C GLY A 346 -29.55 28.39 -7.64
N ALA A 347 -30.05 28.45 -6.39
CA ALA A 347 -29.39 29.23 -5.33
C ALA A 347 -27.94 28.78 -5.07
N GLU A 348 -27.68 27.48 -5.17
CA GLU A 348 -26.34 26.92 -4.95
C GLU A 348 -25.41 27.15 -6.14
N GLU A 349 -25.93 27.07 -7.36
CA GLU A 349 -25.24 27.41 -8.59
C GLU A 349 -24.86 28.89 -8.61
N VAL A 350 -25.74 29.78 -8.16
CA VAL A 350 -25.46 31.21 -8.05
C VAL A 350 -24.32 31.48 -7.05
N GLU A 351 -24.31 30.77 -5.93
CA GLU A 351 -23.22 30.92 -4.95
C GLU A 351 -21.90 30.32 -5.43
N LEU A 352 -21.94 29.18 -6.14
CA LEU A 352 -20.76 28.60 -6.78
C LEU A 352 -20.24 29.51 -7.89
N HIS A 353 -21.13 30.09 -8.69
CA HIS A 353 -20.81 31.07 -9.73
C HIS A 353 -20.03 32.25 -9.15
N LYS A 354 -20.48 32.83 -8.02
CA LYS A 354 -19.74 33.89 -7.31
C LYS A 354 -18.30 33.48 -6.96
N LEU A 355 -18.10 32.24 -6.49
CA LEU A 355 -16.77 31.72 -6.17
C LEU A 355 -15.92 31.56 -7.43
N VAL A 356 -16.46 30.93 -8.46
CA VAL A 356 -15.78 30.69 -9.74
C VAL A 356 -15.40 32.02 -10.40
N THR A 357 -16.32 32.96 -10.56
CA THR A 357 -16.06 34.31 -11.13
C THR A 357 -14.96 35.03 -10.37
N SER A 358 -14.94 34.98 -9.03
CA SER A 358 -13.89 35.61 -8.23
C SER A 358 -12.49 35.03 -8.52
N LEU A 359 -12.42 33.73 -8.81
CA LEU A 359 -11.18 33.02 -9.12
C LEU A 359 -10.77 33.23 -10.58
N THR A 360 -11.72 33.19 -11.52
CA THR A 360 -11.48 33.49 -12.94
C THR A 360 -10.99 34.92 -13.12
N ALA A 361 -11.58 35.90 -12.41
CA ALA A 361 -11.11 37.28 -12.41
C ALA A 361 -9.67 37.41 -11.89
N LYS A 362 -9.30 36.69 -10.82
CA LYS A 362 -7.92 36.66 -10.31
C LYS A 362 -6.92 36.08 -11.32
N VAL A 363 -7.32 35.08 -12.10
CA VAL A 363 -6.49 34.51 -13.17
C VAL A 363 -6.34 35.50 -14.32
N ARG A 364 -7.46 36.07 -14.82
CA ARG A 364 -7.44 37.09 -15.89
C ARG A 364 -6.57 38.30 -15.52
N ASN A 365 -6.61 38.75 -14.27
CA ASN A 365 -5.81 39.88 -13.79
C ASN A 365 -4.31 39.59 -13.58
N ARG A 366 -3.90 38.31 -13.48
CA ARG A 366 -2.47 37.91 -13.38
C ARG A 366 -1.76 37.82 -14.74
N VAL A 367 -2.48 37.90 -15.85
CA VAL A 367 -1.93 37.82 -17.22
C VAL A 367 -1.30 39.14 -17.70
N LYS A 368 -1.32 40.22 -16.90
CA LYS A 368 -0.43 41.37 -17.16
C LYS A 368 1.00 41.02 -16.72
N PRO A 369 1.99 40.95 -17.64
CA PRO A 369 3.34 40.55 -17.29
C PRO A 369 3.97 41.66 -16.46
N LYS A 370 4.28 41.36 -15.19
CA LYS A 370 5.29 42.10 -14.46
C LYS A 370 6.60 41.34 -14.61
N GLU A 371 7.51 41.91 -15.39
CA GLU A 371 8.92 41.57 -15.35
C GLU A 371 9.45 41.83 -13.92
N GLY A 372 10.26 40.91 -13.41
CA GLY A 372 11.14 41.18 -12.27
C GLY A 372 10.78 40.52 -10.94
N ASN A 373 11.60 39.51 -10.62
CA ASN A 373 12.10 39.10 -9.30
C ASN A 373 11.21 38.25 -8.36
N GLY A 374 11.55 36.96 -8.35
CA GLY A 374 11.32 36.02 -7.25
C GLY A 374 11.40 34.57 -7.75
N PRO A 375 12.22 33.68 -7.15
CA PRO A 375 12.33 32.30 -7.61
C PRO A 375 10.96 31.64 -7.44
N THR A 376 10.33 31.43 -8.59
CA THR A 376 9.01 30.90 -8.74
C THR A 376 9.09 29.41 -8.41
N ALA A 377 8.51 28.99 -7.29
CA ALA A 377 8.29 27.59 -6.99
C ALA A 377 7.30 27.02 -8.01
N THR A 378 7.85 26.65 -9.17
CA THR A 378 7.17 26.03 -10.27
C THR A 378 7.04 24.55 -9.93
N LEU A 379 5.83 24.14 -9.56
CA LEU A 379 5.39 22.74 -9.64
C LEU A 379 5.34 22.35 -11.13
N LYS A 380 6.51 22.20 -11.75
CA LYS A 380 6.69 21.33 -12.91
C LYS A 380 6.67 19.92 -12.33
N SER A 381 5.77 19.07 -12.82
CA SER A 381 5.72 17.68 -12.36
C SER A 381 7.10 17.05 -12.54
N TYR A 382 7.56 16.34 -11.52
CA TYR A 382 8.78 15.55 -11.57
C TYR A 382 8.79 14.66 -12.82
N GLU A 383 7.61 14.17 -13.22
CA GLU A 383 7.38 13.43 -14.47
C GLU A 383 7.52 14.25 -15.75
N ALA A 384 7.13 15.53 -15.81
CA ALA A 384 7.36 16.35 -17.00
C ALA A 384 8.84 16.69 -17.19
N GLN A 385 9.59 16.91 -16.11
CA GLN A 385 11.05 17.02 -16.17
C GLN A 385 11.71 15.68 -16.54
N ARG A 386 11.18 14.55 -16.04
CA ARG A 386 11.62 13.21 -16.43
C ARG A 386 11.29 12.85 -17.87
N LEU A 387 10.11 13.22 -18.37
CA LEU A 387 9.67 13.00 -19.75
C LEU A 387 10.38 13.92 -20.71
N GLN A 388 10.63 15.19 -20.38
CA GLN A 388 11.46 16.05 -21.22
C GLN A 388 12.92 15.57 -21.25
N SER A 389 13.49 15.13 -20.12
CA SER A 389 14.84 14.56 -20.11
C SER A 389 14.92 13.17 -20.76
N ALA A 390 13.89 12.34 -20.65
CA ALA A 390 13.78 11.06 -21.32
C ALA A 390 13.51 11.21 -22.83
N GLN A 391 12.68 12.18 -23.24
CA GLN A 391 12.44 12.51 -24.65
C GLN A 391 13.66 13.18 -25.28
N LYS A 392 14.42 13.98 -24.52
CA LYS A 392 15.71 14.52 -24.96
C LYS A 392 16.77 13.41 -25.09
N ARG A 393 16.79 12.46 -24.15
CA ARG A 393 17.62 11.23 -24.24
C ARG A 393 17.18 10.29 -25.37
N LEU A 394 15.87 10.18 -25.65
CA LEU A 394 15.33 9.38 -26.76
C LEU A 394 15.58 10.03 -28.12
N ALA A 395 15.48 11.36 -28.22
CA ALA A 395 15.84 12.11 -29.42
C ALA A 395 17.36 12.11 -29.67
N GLU A 396 18.18 12.05 -28.62
CA GLU A 396 19.62 11.78 -28.69
C GLU A 396 19.91 10.31 -29.08
N MET A 397 19.03 9.36 -28.75
CA MET A 397 19.13 7.94 -29.14
C MET A 397 18.68 7.67 -30.60
N ASP A 398 17.81 8.48 -31.19
CA ASP A 398 17.25 8.25 -32.53
C ASP A 398 18.19 8.61 -33.70
N THR A 399 19.38 9.15 -33.41
CA THR A 399 20.41 9.41 -34.44
C THR A 399 21.40 8.26 -34.66
N SER A 400 21.25 7.12 -33.97
CA SER A 400 22.13 5.95 -34.15
C SER A 400 21.35 4.69 -34.56
N LYS A 401 20.76 4.72 -35.76
CA LYS A 401 20.47 3.51 -36.52
C LYS A 401 21.78 2.82 -36.90
N MET A 402 22.27 1.90 -36.06
CA MET A 402 23.00 0.69 -36.46
C MET A 402 23.13 -0.25 -35.26
N LEU A 403 22.65 -1.48 -35.42
CA LEU A 403 22.78 -2.57 -34.45
C LEU A 403 24.27 -2.81 -34.14
N ASN A 404 24.70 -2.52 -32.92
CA ASN A 404 26.08 -2.69 -32.50
C ASN A 404 26.16 -3.43 -31.15
N GLN A 405 27.17 -4.30 -31.04
CA GLN A 405 27.65 -5.19 -29.95
C GLN A 405 26.99 -5.16 -28.55
N PHE A 406 26.56 -4.00 -28.04
CA PHE A 406 25.99 -3.84 -26.70
C PHE A 406 24.63 -4.52 -26.50
N LYS A 407 23.80 -4.62 -27.54
CA LYS A 407 22.46 -5.25 -27.42
C LYS A 407 22.49 -6.77 -27.21
N VAL A 408 23.58 -7.44 -27.62
CA VAL A 408 23.76 -8.89 -27.40
C VAL A 408 24.24 -9.15 -25.97
N GLY A 409 25.16 -8.32 -25.47
CA GLY A 409 25.61 -8.36 -24.07
C GLY A 409 24.48 -8.11 -23.08
N ASP A 410 23.62 -7.12 -23.35
CA ASP A 410 22.47 -6.82 -22.49
C ASP A 410 21.40 -7.92 -22.54
N TYR A 411 21.16 -8.52 -23.71
CA TYR A 411 20.23 -9.65 -23.87
C TYR A 411 20.73 -10.92 -23.15
N LEU A 412 22.02 -11.27 -23.26
CA LEU A 412 22.62 -12.38 -22.52
C LEU A 412 22.63 -12.10 -21.01
N LYS A 413 22.92 -10.87 -20.58
CA LYS A 413 22.82 -10.44 -19.16
C LYS A 413 21.41 -10.62 -18.62
N GLU A 414 20.41 -10.19 -19.38
CA GLU A 414 19.00 -10.26 -18.99
C GLU A 414 18.49 -11.71 -18.96
N ARG A 415 18.98 -12.58 -19.86
CA ARG A 415 18.62 -14.01 -19.90
C ARG A 415 19.37 -14.85 -18.85
N LEU A 416 20.64 -14.55 -18.57
CA LEU A 416 21.41 -15.13 -17.46
C LEU A 416 20.83 -14.70 -16.11
N ALA A 417 20.32 -13.47 -15.99
CA ALA A 417 19.54 -13.02 -14.84
C ALA A 417 18.22 -13.81 -14.69
N GLN A 418 17.56 -14.17 -15.80
CA GLN A 418 16.36 -15.03 -15.78
C GLN A 418 16.68 -16.48 -15.40
N LEU A 419 17.83 -17.03 -15.83
CA LEU A 419 18.30 -18.36 -15.40
C LEU A 419 18.69 -18.38 -13.92
N TYR A 420 19.33 -17.30 -13.44
CA TYR A 420 19.62 -17.06 -12.02
C TYR A 420 18.35 -16.97 -11.16
N GLU A 421 17.31 -16.27 -11.63
CA GLU A 421 16.01 -16.23 -10.94
C GLU A 421 15.27 -17.59 -10.97
N ARG A 422 15.47 -18.40 -12.01
CA ARG A 422 14.92 -19.77 -12.07
C ARG A 422 15.58 -20.70 -11.04
N ALA A 423 16.91 -20.63 -10.89
CA ALA A 423 17.65 -21.34 -9.84
C ALA A 423 17.29 -20.85 -8.43
N ARG A 424 16.92 -19.57 -8.28
CA ARG A 424 16.44 -18.97 -7.03
C ARG A 424 15.10 -19.53 -6.54
N ILE A 425 14.23 -19.99 -7.45
CA ILE A 425 12.88 -20.52 -7.14
C ILE A 425 12.92 -22.00 -6.72
N GLU A 426 13.91 -22.78 -7.16
CA GLU A 426 14.02 -24.22 -6.86
C GLU A 426 14.93 -24.57 -5.66
N GLY A 427 15.39 -23.57 -4.90
CA GLY A 427 15.93 -23.80 -3.55
C GLY A 427 17.37 -24.32 -3.45
N ALA A 428 18.22 -24.09 -4.46
CA ALA A 428 19.66 -24.36 -4.37
C ALA A 428 20.51 -23.09 -4.68
N MET A 429 21.25 -22.62 -3.68
CA MET A 429 22.54 -21.84 -3.65
C MET A 429 22.92 -20.99 -4.91
N THR A 430 23.24 -19.69 -4.88
CA THR A 430 24.52 -19.08 -4.42
C THR A 430 24.68 -17.59 -4.85
N LYS A 431 25.30 -16.77 -4.01
CA LYS A 431 26.33 -15.77 -4.40
C LYS A 431 27.62 -16.29 -3.75
N ASP A 432 28.71 -16.53 -4.48
CA ASP A 432 29.72 -15.48 -4.57
C ASP A 432 30.77 -15.62 -5.70
N LYS A 433 30.68 -16.59 -6.61
CA LYS A 433 31.61 -16.66 -7.76
C LYS A 433 30.99 -17.02 -9.10
N ILE A 434 29.81 -17.68 -9.10
CA ILE A 434 29.08 -18.03 -10.33
C ILE A 434 28.77 -16.79 -11.21
N PRO A 435 28.30 -15.65 -10.67
CA PRO A 435 28.07 -14.46 -11.50
C PRO A 435 29.35 -13.93 -12.16
N GLY A 436 30.51 -14.11 -11.52
CA GLY A 436 31.81 -13.75 -12.07
C GLY A 436 32.25 -14.69 -13.20
N TYR A 437 32.14 -16.00 -12.99
CA TYR A 437 32.48 -17.00 -14.02
C TYR A 437 31.51 -16.94 -15.21
N LEU A 438 30.22 -16.69 -14.97
CA LEU A 438 29.24 -16.49 -16.04
C LEU A 438 29.43 -15.17 -16.78
N ALA A 439 29.94 -14.13 -16.11
CA ALA A 439 30.33 -12.88 -16.78
C ALA A 439 31.57 -13.08 -17.65
N GLN A 440 32.60 -13.77 -17.15
CA GLN A 440 33.79 -14.13 -17.94
C GLN A 440 33.41 -15.00 -19.14
N PHE A 441 32.52 -15.98 -18.96
CA PHE A 441 31.97 -16.79 -20.05
C PHE A 441 31.15 -15.97 -21.06
N ALA A 442 30.34 -15.01 -20.59
CA ALA A 442 29.57 -14.11 -21.46
C ALA A 442 30.51 -13.20 -22.29
N ASP A 443 31.60 -12.73 -21.69
CA ASP A 443 32.61 -11.94 -22.39
C ASP A 443 33.33 -12.78 -23.46
N SER A 444 33.74 -14.00 -23.13
CA SER A 444 34.37 -14.96 -24.07
C SER A 444 33.45 -15.37 -25.22
N SER A 445 32.15 -15.60 -24.95
CA SER A 445 31.17 -16.03 -25.95
C SER A 445 30.73 -14.92 -26.90
N SER A 446 30.86 -13.64 -26.51
CA SER A 446 30.46 -12.48 -27.33
C SER A 446 31.21 -12.39 -28.68
N GLY A 447 32.49 -12.74 -28.69
CA GLY A 447 33.34 -12.74 -29.89
C GLY A 447 33.01 -13.89 -30.85
N VAL A 448 32.45 -14.98 -30.33
CA VAL A 448 32.07 -16.19 -31.07
C VAL A 448 30.67 -16.04 -31.68
N PHE A 449 29.76 -15.39 -30.96
CA PHE A 449 28.38 -15.19 -31.40
C PHE A 449 28.22 -14.17 -32.54
N THR A 450 29.07 -13.14 -32.58
CA THR A 450 28.92 -12.01 -33.51
C THR A 450 29.45 -12.27 -34.93
N LYS A 451 30.11 -13.41 -35.17
CA LYS A 451 30.74 -13.73 -36.46
C LYS A 451 29.99 -14.82 -37.22
N LYS A 452 29.74 -14.58 -38.51
CA LYS A 452 29.06 -15.54 -39.41
C LYS A 452 29.85 -16.84 -39.58
N LYS A 453 31.18 -16.78 -39.68
CA LYS A 453 32.08 -17.94 -39.73
C LYS A 453 33.21 -17.74 -38.73
N LEU A 454 33.51 -18.78 -37.96
CA LEU A 454 34.53 -18.80 -36.92
C LEU A 454 35.80 -19.44 -37.44
N THR A 455 36.96 -18.87 -37.11
CA THR A 455 38.23 -19.52 -37.41
C THR A 455 38.56 -20.57 -36.34
N SER A 456 39.33 -21.59 -36.70
CA SER A 456 39.79 -22.62 -35.77
C SER A 456 40.57 -22.04 -34.58
N LYS A 457 41.27 -20.91 -34.78
CA LYS A 457 42.00 -20.20 -33.72
C LYS A 457 41.06 -19.54 -32.70
N GLU A 458 39.92 -19.01 -33.14
CA GLU A 458 38.94 -18.34 -32.27
C GLU A 458 38.14 -19.36 -31.45
N LEU A 459 37.77 -20.48 -32.05
CA LEU A 459 37.14 -21.60 -31.34
C LEU A 459 38.09 -22.23 -30.32
N ALA A 460 39.37 -22.39 -30.68
CA ALA A 460 40.37 -22.88 -29.73
C ALA A 460 40.60 -21.92 -28.56
N GLY A 461 40.56 -20.60 -28.81
CA GLY A 461 40.63 -19.59 -27.74
C GLY A 461 39.43 -19.64 -26.80
N PHE A 462 38.22 -19.73 -27.35
CA PHE A 462 36.99 -19.84 -26.57
C PHE A 462 36.91 -21.14 -25.75
N ALA A 463 37.30 -22.27 -26.35
CA ALA A 463 37.41 -23.56 -25.64
C ALA A 463 38.39 -23.45 -24.47
N ALA A 464 39.60 -22.92 -24.71
CA ALA A 464 40.62 -22.79 -23.68
C ALA A 464 40.18 -21.89 -22.51
N GLU A 465 39.52 -20.77 -22.79
CA GLU A 465 38.98 -19.86 -21.77
C GLU A 465 37.88 -20.55 -20.93
N THR A 466 36.96 -21.25 -21.60
CA THR A 466 35.85 -21.94 -20.92
C THR A 466 36.33 -23.16 -20.12
N GLU A 467 37.29 -23.92 -20.64
CA GLU A 467 37.95 -25.01 -19.91
C GLU A 467 38.73 -24.50 -18.69
N GLY A 468 39.33 -23.32 -18.78
CA GLY A 468 39.98 -22.65 -17.66
C GLY A 468 39.00 -22.34 -16.52
N LEU A 469 37.78 -21.93 -16.85
CA LEU A 469 36.70 -21.73 -15.86
C LEU A 469 36.28 -23.04 -15.18
N ILE A 470 36.15 -24.13 -15.94
CA ILE A 470 35.84 -25.46 -15.39
C ILE A 470 36.93 -25.94 -14.42
N GLU A 471 38.19 -25.68 -14.76
CA GLU A 471 39.33 -26.02 -13.91
C GLU A 471 39.34 -25.20 -12.63
N GLU A 472 39.12 -23.89 -12.72
CA GLU A 472 39.08 -23.00 -11.56
C GLU A 472 37.92 -23.37 -10.61
N ILE A 473 36.74 -23.65 -11.17
CA ILE A 473 35.59 -24.15 -10.41
C ILE A 473 35.92 -25.49 -9.77
N GLY A 474 36.46 -26.44 -10.53
CA GLY A 474 36.79 -27.78 -10.04
C GLY A 474 37.84 -27.81 -8.93
N VAL A 475 38.91 -27.03 -9.08
CA VAL A 475 39.97 -26.90 -8.06
C VAL A 475 39.42 -26.23 -6.79
N SER A 476 38.59 -25.19 -6.94
CA SER A 476 37.99 -24.50 -5.79
C SER A 476 36.95 -25.35 -5.04
N GLY A 477 36.28 -26.27 -5.74
CA GLY A 477 35.28 -27.21 -5.21
C GLY A 477 35.80 -28.54 -4.70
N GLY A 478 37.08 -28.87 -4.95
CA GLY A 478 37.64 -30.18 -4.60
C GLY A 478 37.14 -31.32 -5.49
N LEU A 479 36.83 -31.05 -6.76
CA LEU A 479 36.54 -32.09 -7.74
C LEU A 479 37.81 -32.89 -8.08
N SER A 480 37.63 -34.16 -8.42
CA SER A 480 38.75 -34.99 -8.87
C SER A 480 39.21 -34.58 -10.27
N ALA A 481 40.48 -34.87 -10.59
CA ALA A 481 41.04 -34.57 -11.92
C ALA A 481 40.26 -35.26 -13.06
N GLU A 482 39.70 -36.44 -12.80
CA GLU A 482 38.86 -37.18 -13.76
C GLU A 482 37.53 -36.47 -14.03
N GLU A 483 36.90 -35.89 -13.00
CA GLU A 483 35.63 -35.16 -13.13
C GLU A 483 35.81 -33.83 -13.86
N VAL A 484 36.91 -33.12 -13.58
CA VAL A 484 37.28 -31.89 -14.29
C VAL A 484 37.60 -32.21 -15.76
N ALA A 485 38.32 -33.30 -16.03
CA ALA A 485 38.65 -33.73 -17.39
C ALA A 485 37.39 -34.08 -18.20
N ALA A 486 36.45 -34.83 -17.62
CA ALA A 486 35.19 -35.17 -18.28
C ALA A 486 34.34 -33.93 -18.62
N LYS A 487 34.33 -32.92 -17.75
CA LYS A 487 33.61 -31.65 -18.00
C LYS A 487 34.30 -30.81 -19.08
N LYS A 488 35.63 -30.79 -19.13
CA LYS A 488 36.39 -30.15 -20.22
C LYS A 488 36.14 -30.83 -21.57
N GLU A 489 36.12 -32.16 -21.61
CA GLU A 489 35.83 -32.93 -22.84
C GLU A 489 34.44 -32.61 -23.41
N ASN A 490 33.43 -32.47 -22.55
CA ASN A 490 32.09 -32.06 -22.97
C ASN A 490 32.07 -30.63 -23.55
N VAL A 491 32.82 -29.69 -22.97
CA VAL A 491 32.95 -28.33 -23.53
C VAL A 491 33.69 -28.35 -24.87
N GLN A 492 34.69 -29.21 -25.04
CA GLN A 492 35.38 -29.39 -26.33
C GLN A 492 34.45 -29.93 -27.40
N ALA A 493 33.64 -30.94 -27.09
CA ALA A 493 32.65 -31.49 -28.02
C ALA A 493 31.63 -30.41 -28.45
N LEU A 494 31.06 -29.68 -27.49
CA LEU A 494 30.12 -28.59 -27.77
C LEU A 494 30.77 -27.44 -28.56
N THR A 495 32.04 -27.14 -28.32
CA THR A 495 32.76 -26.11 -29.09
C THR A 495 33.05 -26.56 -30.54
N GLN A 496 33.22 -27.87 -30.77
CA GLN A 496 33.31 -28.41 -32.13
C GLN A 496 31.96 -28.35 -32.86
N GLU A 497 30.85 -28.60 -32.16
CA GLU A 497 29.50 -28.41 -32.71
C GLU A 497 29.23 -26.94 -33.06
N LEU A 498 29.76 -26.00 -32.27
CA LEU A 498 29.68 -24.56 -32.54
C LEU A 498 30.40 -24.16 -33.84
N ALA A 499 31.41 -24.93 -34.25
CA ALA A 499 32.17 -24.69 -35.48
C ALA A 499 31.36 -24.96 -36.76
N VAL A 500 30.41 -25.88 -36.68
CA VAL A 500 29.57 -26.33 -37.80
C VAL A 500 28.15 -25.76 -37.75
N ALA A 501 27.82 -24.96 -36.74
CA ALA A 501 26.52 -24.32 -36.60
C ALA A 501 26.26 -23.28 -37.71
N GLU A 502 25.20 -23.49 -38.50
CA GLU A 502 24.88 -22.68 -39.67
C GLU A 502 23.94 -21.52 -39.37
N THR A 503 23.13 -21.62 -38.31
CA THR A 503 22.17 -20.59 -37.89
C THR A 503 22.54 -19.96 -36.56
N ASP A 504 22.13 -18.71 -36.36
CA ASP A 504 22.34 -17.99 -35.10
C ASP A 504 21.59 -18.66 -33.93
N GLU A 505 20.46 -19.32 -34.21
CA GLU A 505 19.68 -20.09 -33.24
C GLU A 505 20.43 -21.34 -32.75
N GLN A 506 21.09 -22.07 -33.65
CA GLN A 506 21.94 -23.22 -33.29
C GLN A 506 23.15 -22.79 -32.48
N LYS A 507 23.81 -21.69 -32.87
CA LYS A 507 24.93 -21.12 -32.11
C LYS A 507 24.51 -20.70 -30.69
N THR A 508 23.31 -20.13 -30.57
CA THR A 508 22.73 -19.74 -29.26
C THR A 508 22.52 -20.97 -28.38
N GLU A 509 21.93 -22.03 -28.93
CA GLU A 509 21.64 -23.25 -28.17
C GLU A 509 22.91 -23.96 -27.68
N ILE A 510 23.92 -24.06 -28.54
CA ILE A 510 25.20 -24.68 -28.18
C ILE A 510 25.91 -23.86 -27.10
N LEU A 511 25.91 -22.53 -27.19
CA LEU A 511 26.47 -21.66 -26.15
C LEU A 511 25.72 -21.79 -24.81
N ASN A 512 24.39 -21.98 -24.85
CA ASN A 512 23.61 -22.24 -23.64
C ASN A 512 23.99 -23.58 -22.98
N GLN A 513 24.23 -24.62 -23.79
CA GLN A 513 24.65 -25.92 -23.28
C GLN A 513 26.04 -25.86 -22.64
N ILE A 514 26.96 -25.08 -23.21
CA ILE A 514 28.28 -24.83 -22.63
C ILE A 514 28.14 -24.05 -21.31
N GLY A 515 27.29 -23.02 -21.26
CA GLY A 515 26.97 -22.30 -20.02
C GLY A 515 26.35 -23.19 -18.94
N GLY A 516 25.51 -24.16 -19.34
CA GLY A 516 24.95 -25.18 -18.46
C GLY A 516 26.02 -26.08 -17.83
N GLN A 517 27.05 -26.48 -18.59
CA GLN A 517 28.16 -27.29 -18.05
C GLN A 517 28.95 -26.57 -16.96
N LEU A 518 29.08 -25.24 -17.03
CA LEU A 518 29.71 -24.44 -15.97
C LEU A 518 28.88 -24.47 -14.67
N MET A 519 27.55 -24.37 -14.79
CA MET A 519 26.66 -24.44 -13.63
C MET A 519 26.67 -25.84 -12.99
N ASP A 520 26.62 -26.89 -13.80
CA ASP A 520 26.70 -28.27 -13.32
C ASP A 520 28.01 -28.55 -12.59
N THR A 521 29.12 -28.05 -13.12
CA THR A 521 30.45 -28.20 -12.50
C THR A 521 30.50 -27.49 -11.15
N ASN A 522 29.90 -26.30 -11.04
CA ASN A 522 29.84 -25.58 -9.77
C ASN A 522 28.97 -26.29 -8.72
N ASN A 523 27.81 -26.81 -9.12
CA ASN A 523 26.92 -27.53 -8.20
C ASN A 523 27.61 -28.78 -7.63
N LEU A 524 28.28 -29.55 -8.49
CA LEU A 524 29.05 -30.73 -8.07
C LEU A 524 30.22 -30.36 -7.13
N ALA A 525 30.89 -29.24 -7.43
CA ALA A 525 31.95 -28.67 -6.60
C ALA A 525 31.45 -28.33 -5.18
N GLU A 526 30.28 -27.71 -5.05
CA GLU A 526 29.72 -27.37 -3.72
C GLU A 526 29.29 -28.60 -2.91
N GLU A 527 28.79 -29.64 -3.58
CA GLU A 527 28.40 -30.90 -2.94
C GLU A 527 29.58 -31.67 -2.34
N LYS A 528 30.80 -31.50 -2.86
CA LYS A 528 32.00 -32.22 -2.39
C LYS A 528 32.83 -31.48 -1.34
N LEU A 529 32.43 -30.27 -0.95
CA LEU A 529 33.14 -29.52 0.08
C LEU A 529 33.15 -30.26 1.45
N PRO A 530 34.27 -30.18 2.22
CA PRO A 530 34.35 -30.73 3.57
C PRO A 530 33.26 -30.15 4.50
N PRO A 531 32.75 -30.92 5.50
CA PRO A 531 31.67 -30.49 6.39
C PRO A 531 31.95 -29.15 7.09
N GLU A 532 33.18 -28.95 7.58
CA GLU A 532 33.59 -27.70 8.23
C GLU A 532 33.53 -26.48 7.29
N LYS A 533 33.92 -26.67 6.02
CA LYS A 533 33.80 -25.63 4.99
C LYS A 533 32.35 -25.39 4.59
N LYS A 534 31.52 -26.44 4.55
CA LYS A 534 30.07 -26.35 4.33
C LYS A 534 29.38 -25.58 5.45
N ASP A 535 29.77 -25.80 6.71
CA ASP A 535 29.18 -25.12 7.87
C ASP A 535 29.68 -23.67 8.03
N LEU A 536 30.89 -23.36 7.56
CA LEU A 536 31.35 -21.98 7.35
C LEU A 536 30.56 -21.29 6.24
N LEU A 537 30.42 -21.92 5.07
CA LEU A 537 29.63 -21.40 3.95
C LEU A 537 28.16 -21.21 4.32
N ARG A 538 27.56 -22.15 5.06
CA ARG A 538 26.17 -22.03 5.54
C ARG A 538 26.00 -20.85 6.49
N PHE A 539 26.97 -20.58 7.34
CA PHE A 539 26.91 -19.46 8.27
C PHE A 539 27.15 -18.10 7.58
N GLU A 540 28.10 -18.00 6.64
CA GLU A 540 28.25 -16.78 5.84
C GLU A 540 26.98 -16.52 5.01
N LYS A 541 26.37 -17.57 4.43
CA LYS A 541 25.05 -17.48 3.77
C LYS A 541 23.95 -17.00 4.71
N LEU A 542 23.95 -17.46 5.97
CA LEU A 542 23.01 -17.01 6.99
C LEU A 542 23.19 -15.53 7.30
N LYS A 543 24.44 -15.06 7.43
CA LYS A 543 24.78 -13.67 7.74
C LYS A 543 24.32 -12.69 6.64
N ASP A 544 24.35 -13.13 5.38
CA ASP A 544 23.93 -12.34 4.22
C ASP A 544 22.45 -12.48 3.86
N ALA A 545 21.71 -13.38 4.51
CA ALA A 545 20.27 -13.53 4.31
C ALA A 545 19.56 -12.20 4.61
N GLN A 546 18.59 -11.81 3.79
CA GLN A 546 17.88 -10.55 3.94
C GLN A 546 16.66 -10.72 4.86
N ILE A 547 16.49 -9.77 5.78
CA ILE A 547 15.32 -9.65 6.65
C ILE A 547 14.79 -8.21 6.61
N ILE A 548 13.52 -8.05 6.97
CA ILE A 548 12.88 -6.72 7.08
C ILE A 548 12.97 -6.28 8.54
N PRO A 549 13.78 -5.26 8.88
CA PRO A 549 13.99 -4.83 10.25
C PRO A 549 12.95 -3.82 10.74
N VAL A 550 12.16 -3.19 9.86
CA VAL A 550 11.19 -2.15 10.20
C VAL A 550 9.99 -2.23 9.28
N GLY A 551 8.77 -2.24 9.85
CA GLY A 551 7.52 -2.29 9.09
C GLY A 551 7.10 -3.69 8.64
N LEU A 552 5.81 -3.98 8.76
CA LEU A 552 5.16 -5.15 8.16
C LEU A 552 4.80 -4.91 6.68
N ASP A 553 5.27 -3.81 6.07
CA ASP A 553 5.04 -3.43 4.67
C ASP A 553 5.98 -4.22 3.74
N PRO A 554 5.49 -4.89 2.68
CA PRO A 554 6.33 -5.56 1.68
C PRO A 554 7.28 -4.62 0.90
N LYS A 555 7.19 -3.29 1.05
CA LYS A 555 8.10 -2.30 0.45
C LYS A 555 9.16 -1.74 1.41
N SER A 556 9.22 -2.24 2.65
CA SER A 556 10.24 -1.83 3.62
C SER A 556 11.65 -2.18 3.15
N ALA A 557 12.62 -1.32 3.47
CA ALA A 557 14.02 -1.56 3.16
C ALA A 557 14.55 -2.75 3.96
N VAL A 558 15.26 -3.65 3.28
CA VAL A 558 15.81 -4.90 3.85
C VAL A 558 17.23 -4.70 4.35
N VAL A 559 17.60 -5.42 5.41
CA VAL A 559 18.98 -5.52 5.91
C VAL A 559 19.42 -6.97 5.94
N THR A 560 20.71 -7.23 6.02
CA THR A 560 21.18 -8.61 6.22
C THR A 560 20.98 -9.04 7.67
N VAL A 561 20.84 -10.35 7.93
CA VAL A 561 20.78 -10.90 9.29
C VAL A 561 22.00 -10.46 10.09
N GLY A 562 23.20 -10.50 9.50
CA GLY A 562 24.42 -10.04 10.16
C GLY A 562 24.37 -8.55 10.56
N GLN A 563 23.78 -7.71 9.72
CA GLN A 563 23.58 -6.29 10.05
C GLN A 563 22.55 -6.10 11.16
N PHE A 564 21.42 -6.81 11.09
CA PHE A 564 20.40 -6.75 12.11
C PHE A 564 20.91 -7.23 13.47
N MET A 565 21.61 -8.37 13.51
CA MET A 565 22.23 -8.91 14.73
C MET A 565 23.31 -7.99 15.31
N SER A 566 23.77 -6.99 14.55
CA SER A 566 24.69 -5.98 15.06
C SER A 566 23.99 -4.80 15.74
N PHE A 567 22.66 -4.69 15.70
CA PHE A 567 21.95 -3.54 16.23
C PHE A 567 22.07 -3.45 17.77
N PRO A 568 22.14 -2.22 18.33
CA PRO A 568 22.27 -2.01 19.78
C PRO A 568 20.94 -2.20 20.51
N LEU A 569 20.31 -3.37 20.41
CA LEU A 569 19.02 -3.65 21.05
C LEU A 569 19.22 -4.18 22.49
N GLY A 570 18.46 -3.66 23.45
CA GLY A 570 18.49 -4.12 24.85
C GLY A 570 18.21 -3.02 25.88
N ASP A 571 17.85 -3.44 27.10
CA ASP A 571 17.65 -2.56 28.26
C ASP A 571 18.98 -2.36 29.03
N GLY A 572 19.81 -1.45 28.51
CA GLY A 572 21.06 -1.01 29.16
C GLY A 572 22.32 -1.87 28.85
N PRO A 573 23.51 -1.42 29.29
CA PRO A 573 24.80 -2.00 28.89
C PRO A 573 25.23 -3.28 29.64
N ALA A 574 24.30 -4.09 30.16
CA ALA A 574 24.64 -5.31 30.91
C ALA A 574 23.72 -6.48 30.54
N ALA A 575 23.87 -7.01 29.33
CA ALA A 575 23.38 -8.35 28.99
C ALA A 575 24.52 -9.35 29.18
N THR A 576 24.24 -10.48 29.84
CA THR A 576 25.14 -11.63 29.87
C THR A 576 25.41 -12.13 28.43
N PRO A 577 26.49 -12.88 28.18
CA PRO A 577 26.70 -13.59 26.91
C PRO A 577 25.46 -14.34 26.38
N GLU A 578 24.64 -14.85 27.29
CA GLU A 578 23.46 -15.67 27.03
C GLU A 578 22.24 -14.81 26.63
N ASP A 579 22.13 -13.58 27.14
CA ASP A 579 20.97 -12.70 26.89
C ASP A 579 21.16 -11.70 25.76
N TRP A 580 22.36 -11.67 25.16
CA TRP A 580 22.80 -10.64 24.23
C TRP A 580 21.88 -10.46 23.01
N TYR A 581 21.31 -11.57 22.52
CA TYR A 581 20.47 -11.58 21.32
C TYR A 581 18.98 -11.75 21.61
N ASN A 582 18.55 -11.76 22.87
CA ASN A 582 17.14 -12.00 23.23
C ASN A 582 16.20 -11.01 22.55
N TYR A 583 16.54 -9.73 22.54
CA TYR A 583 15.77 -8.68 21.87
C TYR A 583 15.68 -8.90 20.34
N HIS A 584 16.73 -9.44 19.74
CA HIS A 584 16.76 -9.75 18.31
C HIS A 584 15.86 -10.96 18.04
N LEU A 585 16.00 -12.04 18.80
CA LEU A 585 15.18 -13.24 18.69
C LEU A 585 13.70 -12.97 18.92
N SER A 586 13.34 -12.24 19.98
CA SER A 586 11.95 -11.85 20.26
C SER A 586 11.35 -11.06 19.10
N TYR A 587 12.13 -10.22 18.43
CA TYR A 587 11.68 -9.53 17.22
C TYR A 587 11.55 -10.47 16.01
N LEU A 588 12.47 -11.43 15.83
CA LEU A 588 12.38 -12.41 14.73
C LEU A 588 11.16 -13.32 14.89
N HIS A 589 10.77 -13.68 16.12
CA HIS A 589 9.51 -14.38 16.40
C HIS A 589 8.29 -13.54 15.98
N ILE A 590 8.31 -12.22 16.22
CA ILE A 590 7.26 -11.32 15.72
C ILE A 590 7.22 -11.33 14.19
N LEU A 591 8.36 -11.37 13.50
CA LEU A 591 8.40 -11.49 12.04
C LEU A 591 7.85 -12.84 11.56
N LEU A 592 8.12 -13.93 12.27
CA LEU A 592 7.56 -15.26 12.00
C LEU A 592 6.03 -15.26 12.15
N ASP A 593 5.51 -14.73 13.26
CA ASP A 593 4.07 -14.65 13.55
C ASP A 593 3.31 -13.81 12.51
N ASN A 594 4.00 -12.86 11.88
CA ASN A 594 3.46 -12.01 10.81
C ASN A 594 3.76 -12.54 9.39
N HIS A 595 4.23 -13.78 9.26
CA HIS A 595 4.56 -14.43 7.98
C HIS A 595 5.58 -13.66 7.12
N LYS A 596 6.47 -12.89 7.77
CA LYS A 596 7.58 -12.17 7.13
C LYS A 596 8.91 -12.92 7.20
N LEU A 597 8.98 -13.92 8.07
CA LEU A 597 10.08 -14.86 8.22
C LEU A 597 9.50 -16.28 8.20
N THR A 598 10.21 -17.24 7.61
CA THR A 598 9.81 -18.67 7.67
C THR A 598 10.42 -19.35 8.91
N GLN A 599 9.78 -20.43 9.39
CA GLN A 599 10.30 -21.21 10.52
C GLN A 599 11.73 -21.70 10.25
N GLN A 600 11.99 -22.23 9.05
CA GLN A 600 13.30 -22.71 8.65
C GLN A 600 14.38 -21.62 8.72
N GLN A 601 14.04 -20.37 8.39
CA GLN A 601 14.97 -19.25 8.50
C GLN A 601 15.25 -18.91 9.97
N LEU A 602 14.23 -18.91 10.83
CA LEU A 602 14.39 -18.67 12.26
C LEU A 602 15.27 -19.76 12.91
N ASP A 603 14.97 -21.04 12.65
CA ASP A 603 15.74 -22.17 13.19
C ASP A 603 17.21 -22.11 12.76
N SER A 604 17.48 -21.66 11.53
CA SER A 604 18.84 -21.48 11.03
C SER A 604 19.57 -20.32 11.72
N ILE A 605 18.85 -19.24 12.08
CA ILE A 605 19.42 -18.11 12.83
C ILE A 605 19.72 -18.52 14.27
N GLU A 606 18.80 -19.21 14.93
CA GLU A 606 18.96 -19.70 16.30
C GLU A 606 20.13 -20.70 16.40
N ALA A 607 20.26 -21.63 15.45
CA ALA A 607 21.37 -22.57 15.41
C ALA A 607 22.75 -21.90 15.19
N GLY A 608 22.77 -20.70 14.61
CA GLY A 608 23.99 -19.93 14.32
C GLY A 608 24.26 -18.78 15.31
N ILE A 609 23.44 -18.62 16.35
CA ILE A 609 23.39 -17.39 17.15
C ILE A 609 24.71 -17.03 17.84
N ASP A 610 25.41 -18.04 18.37
CA ASP A 610 26.67 -17.87 19.09
C ASP A 610 27.85 -17.47 18.19
N ARG A 611 27.66 -17.55 16.87
CA ARG A 611 28.68 -17.22 15.87
C ARG A 611 28.60 -15.77 15.39
N PHE A 612 27.54 -15.03 15.74
CA PHE A 612 27.44 -13.60 15.42
C PHE A 612 28.35 -12.75 16.30
N GLU A 613 28.87 -11.66 15.73
CA GLU A 613 29.74 -10.74 16.46
C GLU A 613 28.94 -9.91 17.46
N ARG A 614 29.39 -9.92 18.72
CA ARG A 614 28.81 -9.09 19.79
C ARG A 614 29.45 -7.70 19.76
N CYS A 615 28.66 -6.68 19.42
CA CYS A 615 29.11 -5.29 19.31
C CYS A 615 28.80 -4.46 20.56
N SER A 616 29.82 -3.90 21.22
CA SER A 616 29.59 -3.01 22.37
C SER A 616 29.25 -1.58 21.94
N TYR A 617 28.21 -1.00 22.54
CA TYR A 617 27.73 0.36 22.24
C TYR A 617 27.67 1.25 23.48
N LYS A 618 27.83 2.56 23.27
CA LYS A 618 27.64 3.60 24.32
C LYS A 618 26.20 3.68 24.82
N LYS A 619 25.24 3.24 24.00
CA LYS A 619 23.81 3.28 24.28
C LYS A 619 23.12 2.10 23.61
N TYR A 620 22.24 1.46 24.35
CA TYR A 620 21.33 0.42 23.88
C TYR A 620 19.91 0.96 23.81
N PHE A 621 19.08 0.30 23.02
CA PHE A 621 17.72 0.70 22.70
C PHE A 621 16.78 -0.45 23.03
N ASP A 622 15.95 -0.24 24.04
CA ASP A 622 14.88 -1.15 24.42
C ASP A 622 13.73 -1.03 23.41
N ILE A 623 13.63 -2.02 22.51
CA ILE A 623 12.52 -2.12 21.55
C ILE A 623 11.29 -2.83 22.14
N PHE A 624 11.34 -3.24 23.40
CA PHE A 624 10.23 -3.85 24.13
C PHE A 624 9.92 -3.09 25.44
N PRO A 625 9.71 -1.76 25.42
CA PRO A 625 9.44 -1.03 26.64
C PRO A 625 8.15 -1.52 27.33
N ASN A 626 8.28 -2.02 28.56
CA ASN A 626 7.21 -2.70 29.31
C ASN A 626 6.69 -3.97 28.59
N ASP A 627 7.59 -4.80 28.06
CA ASP A 627 7.31 -6.07 27.39
C ASP A 627 6.42 -5.94 26.14
N LYS A 628 6.40 -4.76 25.51
CA LYS A 628 5.61 -4.48 24.31
C LYS A 628 6.50 -3.93 23.20
N PHE A 629 6.40 -4.54 22.02
CA PHE A 629 7.16 -4.10 20.85
C PHE A 629 6.86 -2.64 20.50
N ASP A 630 7.90 -1.81 20.46
CA ASP A 630 7.83 -0.40 20.03
C ASP A 630 8.59 -0.22 18.71
N GLU A 631 7.83 -0.22 17.62
CA GLU A 631 8.34 -0.03 16.27
C GLU A 631 9.06 1.30 16.07
N SER A 632 8.71 2.35 16.83
CA SER A 632 9.33 3.66 16.70
C SER A 632 10.78 3.66 17.18
N VAL A 633 11.09 2.86 18.20
CA VAL A 633 12.45 2.68 18.71
C VAL A 633 13.30 1.91 17.70
N LEU A 634 12.77 0.81 17.15
CA LEU A 634 13.47 0.03 16.11
C LEU A 634 13.67 0.86 14.83
N SER A 635 12.68 1.66 14.44
CA SER A 635 12.77 2.62 13.33
C SER A 635 13.86 3.66 13.54
N ALA A 636 14.04 4.13 14.78
CA ALA A 636 15.09 5.07 15.12
C ALA A 636 16.48 4.41 15.05
N VAL A 637 16.62 3.17 15.55
CA VAL A 637 17.86 2.39 15.43
C VAL A 637 18.22 2.14 13.96
N TYR A 638 17.23 1.76 13.15
CA TYR A 638 17.39 1.61 11.71
C TYR A 638 17.81 2.91 11.02
N SER A 639 17.17 4.03 11.35
CA SER A 639 17.55 5.34 10.80
C SER A 639 18.98 5.74 11.19
N LEU A 640 19.42 5.38 12.40
CA LEU A 640 20.80 5.55 12.84
C LEU A 640 21.76 4.64 12.06
N TRP A 641 21.34 3.42 11.71
CA TRP A 641 22.14 2.52 10.87
C TRP A 641 22.29 3.07 9.45
N GLU A 642 21.18 3.43 8.80
CA GLU A 642 21.14 3.94 7.42
C GLU A 642 22.02 5.18 7.23
N ASN A 643 22.08 6.04 8.25
CA ASN A 643 22.89 7.26 8.24
C ASN A 643 24.30 7.07 8.83
N ASN A 644 24.78 5.83 9.00
CA ASN A 644 26.07 5.50 9.63
C ASN A 644 26.25 6.05 11.07
N GLY A 645 25.16 6.46 11.72
CA GLY A 645 25.14 6.94 13.10
C GLY A 645 25.50 5.87 14.13
N LEU A 646 25.18 4.60 13.87
CA LEU A 646 25.56 3.48 14.76
C LEU A 646 27.08 3.35 14.93
N VAL A 647 27.87 3.66 13.89
CA VAL A 647 29.34 3.62 13.95
C VAL A 647 29.88 4.56 15.02
N ARG A 648 29.24 5.73 15.22
CA ARG A 648 29.63 6.71 16.25
C ARG A 648 29.27 6.29 17.67
N LEU A 649 28.34 5.34 17.80
CA LEU A 649 27.88 4.79 19.06
C LEU A 649 28.65 3.53 19.46
N LYS A 650 29.32 2.85 18.52
CA LYS A 650 30.20 1.72 18.83
C LYS A 650 31.32 2.19 19.77
N LEU A 651 31.56 1.41 20.82
CA LEU A 651 32.77 1.53 21.61
C LEU A 651 33.89 0.89 20.78
N SER A 652 34.98 1.63 20.50
CA SER A 652 36.17 1.04 19.91
C SER A 652 36.63 -0.09 20.84
N GLN A 653 36.78 -1.30 20.31
CA GLN A 653 37.37 -2.40 21.07
C GLN A 653 38.74 -1.94 21.58
N SER A 654 38.87 -1.73 22.88
CA SER A 654 40.18 -1.76 23.52
C SER A 654 40.67 -3.19 23.39
N ALA A 655 41.86 -3.35 22.80
CA ALA A 655 42.55 -4.61 22.60
C ALA A 655 42.59 -5.51 23.85
#